data_AF-A2E871-F1
#
_entry.id   AF-A2E871-F1
#
_cell.length_a   1.000
_cell.length_b   1.000
_cell.length_c   1.000
_cell.angle_alpha   90.00
_cell.angle_beta   90.00
_cell.angle_gamma   90.00
#
_symmetry.space_group_name_H-M   'P 1'
#
loop_
_entity.id
_entity.type
_entity.pdbx_description
1 polymer ?
#
loop_
_entity_poly.entity_id
_entity_poly.type
_entity_poly.pdbx_seq_one_letter_code
_entity_poly.pdbx_strand_id
1 'polypeptide(L)'
;MSNRKPNKQQKSGLSKKEEAKKQKELEEFNKELEDTVAFVLCHPFACTMSPINGELPPCLFPLCNAPVLLYVLNWLNSNGLEKIYILCRTNDKEQIQKVTSLCSSRMLIQGIEIVDTMEPANNVGDCMRIIDKWNQQYNAFKHCVVVPGTLVTNVPLKTVIHRHINDIIVAKEKKDEMQLVATCVFTQGNYNTYNVMESEQHSILQIGSTAEFEFNFGRSPLQINLTKGFFKKVSRYHILTNLHDAHVYVCTAQMFPDFGEQFDWKNFCDDCIPTQIDVMELTKHVTHIFYCKESFAKTIDDLPDYIDTSLAMLHRWLYPLTVEMNFFPPYETKSAMDDDFPMDEEEEMEDKFIKKISSDLQDNEDLARFLQEPENIESTAYRIKRDLVYLYENVFPSLSAKVGPLVVIGNNTKVGDNTIIKNSVIGANCTIGKNVKIENSIIWDDVVIGDNVKIDQSLIASKCVLSDGITIDYGCIISFGCTVKRDIPECRRLTTFQELLPDGLFPTEETDVTLPPDVPSWLGKFCEQKFEDPIDLGEDENYTVTEFFPTPMHEIPLLRMAQARDKLPIEPEDILQASYPEEEEDQFENEEEDVENDGEDNENENEKCDVPINEEFLKLAQELINQAITKDGGLDNVKTELGSLKMKEGAIELDCAVALIIAAIDMSNANEEDDLQSALDKFEDLLFKYLETSENQADVLYWWQWYCAVDYSNRKELFVEVVKKLVEDDVVQEDAYADWRDGQDDSTPTQRKLYDSYIESSE
;
A
#
# COMPACT_ATOMS: atom_id res chain seq x y z
N MET A 1 -72.81 -25.61 -17.80
CA MET A 1 -72.10 -26.55 -18.69
C MET A 1 -70.66 -26.11 -18.82
N SER A 2 -69.73 -26.93 -18.35
CA SER A 2 -68.31 -27.10 -18.76
C SER A 2 -67.44 -27.38 -17.54
N ASN A 3 -67.26 -28.68 -17.28
CA ASN A 3 -66.28 -29.24 -16.36
C ASN A 3 -64.86 -29.06 -16.92
N ARG A 4 -63.93 -28.49 -16.14
CA ARG A 4 -62.51 -28.90 -16.17
C ARG A 4 -61.94 -28.93 -14.75
N LYS A 5 -61.38 -30.10 -14.41
CA LYS A 5 -60.83 -30.50 -13.11
C LYS A 5 -59.63 -29.62 -12.71
N PRO A 6 -59.38 -29.38 -11.41
CA PRO A 6 -58.12 -28.81 -10.96
C PRO A 6 -56.98 -29.83 -11.13
N ASN A 7 -55.90 -29.39 -11.76
CA ASN A 7 -54.68 -30.16 -11.93
C ASN A 7 -54.07 -30.49 -10.55
N LYS A 8 -53.61 -31.74 -10.41
CA LYS A 8 -52.88 -32.24 -9.25
C LYS A 8 -51.66 -31.36 -8.99
N GLN A 9 -51.61 -30.72 -7.83
CA GLN A 9 -50.34 -30.28 -7.23
C GLN A 9 -49.49 -31.54 -6.99
N GLN A 10 -48.39 -31.66 -7.74
CA GLN A 10 -47.27 -32.52 -7.35
C GLN A 10 -46.69 -31.92 -6.07
N LYS A 11 -47.09 -32.46 -4.90
CA LYS A 11 -46.29 -32.34 -3.68
C LYS A 11 -45.03 -33.19 -3.89
N SER A 12 -43.91 -32.56 -4.22
CA SER A 12 -42.59 -33.16 -4.05
C SER A 12 -42.32 -33.26 -2.55
N GLY A 13 -42.77 -34.36 -1.94
CA GLY A 13 -42.34 -34.71 -0.60
C GLY A 13 -40.85 -35.03 -0.66
N LEU A 14 -40.01 -34.20 -0.04
CA LEU A 14 -38.65 -34.60 0.29
C LEU A 14 -38.72 -35.88 1.11
N SER A 15 -37.82 -36.83 0.84
CA SER A 15 -37.74 -38.07 1.59
C SER A 15 -37.45 -37.75 3.06
N LYS A 16 -38.03 -38.49 4.03
CA LYS A 16 -37.70 -38.35 5.46
C LYS A 16 -36.19 -38.42 5.75
N LYS A 17 -35.40 -39.05 4.86
CA LYS A 17 -33.93 -39.05 4.92
C LYS A 17 -33.30 -37.71 4.52
N GLU A 18 -33.86 -37.00 3.55
CA GLU A 18 -33.37 -35.68 3.11
C GLU A 18 -33.72 -34.59 4.13
N GLU A 19 -34.89 -34.67 4.77
CA GLU A 19 -35.26 -33.79 5.88
C GLU A 19 -34.35 -34.01 7.10
N ALA A 20 -34.04 -35.26 7.44
CA ALA A 20 -33.11 -35.59 8.51
C ALA A 20 -31.65 -35.19 8.19
N LYS A 21 -31.23 -35.29 6.92
CA LYS A 21 -29.90 -34.81 6.47
C LYS A 21 -29.79 -33.29 6.61
N LYS A 22 -30.81 -32.55 6.14
CA LYS A 22 -30.88 -31.08 6.29
C LYS A 22 -30.94 -30.61 7.73
N GLN A 23 -31.65 -31.34 8.61
CA GLN A 23 -31.65 -31.02 10.04
C GLN A 23 -30.28 -31.22 10.67
N LYS A 24 -29.59 -32.31 10.31
CA LYS A 24 -28.23 -32.56 10.81
C LYS A 24 -27.20 -31.55 10.28
N GLU A 25 -27.30 -31.17 9.00
CA GLU A 25 -26.50 -30.11 8.39
C GLU A 25 -26.74 -28.76 9.09
N LEU A 26 -28.00 -28.44 9.42
CA LEU A 26 -28.36 -27.22 10.14
C LEU A 26 -27.85 -27.22 11.60
N GLU A 27 -27.87 -28.37 12.27
CA GLU A 27 -27.31 -28.53 13.62
C GLU A 27 -25.77 -28.39 13.63
N GLU A 28 -25.09 -28.98 12.66
CA GLU A 28 -23.64 -28.85 12.48
C GLU A 28 -23.24 -27.42 12.12
N PHE A 29 -24.01 -26.78 11.24
CA PHE A 29 -23.86 -25.38 10.88
C PHE A 29 -23.99 -24.43 12.08
N ASN A 30 -25.06 -24.59 12.89
CA ASN A 30 -25.26 -23.73 14.06
C ASN A 30 -24.13 -23.89 15.08
N LYS A 31 -23.58 -25.11 15.22
CA LYS A 31 -22.45 -25.36 16.10
C LYS A 31 -21.15 -24.71 15.59
N GLU A 32 -20.89 -24.78 14.28
CA GLU A 32 -19.72 -24.10 13.69
C GLU A 32 -19.86 -22.57 13.75
N LEU A 33 -21.10 -22.04 13.69
CA LEU A 33 -21.38 -20.62 13.86
C LEU A 33 -21.19 -20.13 15.30
N GLU A 34 -21.57 -20.93 16.32
CA GLU A 34 -21.28 -20.65 17.73
C GLU A 34 -19.76 -20.64 18.05
N ASP A 35 -18.98 -21.41 17.28
CA ASP A 35 -17.51 -21.48 17.38
C ASP A 35 -16.80 -20.37 16.55
N THR A 36 -17.54 -19.49 15.87
CA THR A 36 -16.99 -18.41 15.03
C THR A 36 -16.72 -17.16 15.86
N VAL A 37 -15.54 -16.58 15.71
CA VAL A 37 -15.11 -15.39 16.44
C VAL A 37 -14.58 -14.32 15.50
N ALA A 38 -14.67 -13.05 15.87
CA ALA A 38 -14.09 -11.95 15.09
C ALA A 38 -12.87 -11.32 15.78
N PHE A 39 -11.87 -10.97 14.98
CA PHE A 39 -10.71 -10.19 15.37
C PHE A 39 -10.71 -8.86 14.64
N VAL A 40 -10.64 -7.77 15.41
CA VAL A 40 -10.57 -6.40 14.91
C VAL A 40 -9.15 -5.87 15.11
N LEU A 41 -8.47 -5.56 14.01
CA LEU A 41 -7.10 -5.06 14.01
C LEU A 41 -7.11 -3.53 14.12
N CYS A 42 -6.85 -2.98 15.31
CA CYS A 42 -6.87 -1.54 15.57
C CYS A 42 -5.49 -0.86 15.46
N HIS A 43 -4.51 -1.53 14.85
CA HIS A 43 -3.18 -0.96 14.61
C HIS A 43 -3.18 -0.12 13.32
N PRO A 44 -2.47 1.02 13.27
CA PRO A 44 -2.38 1.86 12.08
C PRO A 44 -1.33 1.34 11.09
N PHE A 45 -1.61 0.23 10.40
CA PHE A 45 -0.61 -0.39 9.50
C PHE A 45 -0.31 0.43 8.24
N ALA A 46 -1.33 1.02 7.63
CA ALA A 46 -1.24 1.68 6.32
C ALA A 46 -1.70 3.15 6.37
N CYS A 47 -1.91 3.70 7.57
CA CYS A 47 -2.53 5.02 7.70
C CYS A 47 -1.54 6.14 7.30
N THR A 48 -1.81 6.80 6.17
CA THR A 48 -0.96 7.88 5.66
C THR A 48 -1.28 9.24 6.29
N MET A 49 -2.31 9.34 7.14
CA MET A 49 -2.76 10.58 7.80
C MET A 49 -1.85 11.04 8.95
N SER A 50 -0.55 10.77 8.88
CA SER A 50 0.44 11.37 9.79
C SER A 50 0.45 12.90 9.63
N PRO A 51 0.50 13.67 10.73
CA PRO A 51 0.85 13.24 12.10
C PRO A 51 -0.32 12.86 13.03
N ILE A 52 -1.57 13.02 12.57
CA ILE A 52 -2.77 12.82 13.41
C ILE A 52 -2.86 11.39 13.97
N ASN A 53 -2.43 10.39 13.20
CA ASN A 53 -2.43 8.98 13.58
C ASN A 53 -1.49 8.65 14.78
N GLY A 54 -0.55 9.53 15.11
CA GLY A 54 0.32 9.42 16.28
C GLY A 54 -0.36 9.88 17.57
N GLU A 55 -1.25 10.86 17.48
CA GLU A 55 -1.98 11.43 18.62
C GLU A 55 -3.32 10.73 18.91
N LEU A 56 -3.99 10.24 17.87
CA LEU A 56 -5.23 9.50 17.97
C LEU A 56 -5.17 8.29 17.02
N PRO A 57 -5.46 7.06 17.49
CA PRO A 57 -5.44 5.90 16.63
C PRO A 57 -6.54 6.01 15.55
N PRO A 58 -6.27 5.64 14.28
CA PRO A 58 -7.22 5.81 13.17
C PRO A 58 -8.58 5.15 13.37
N CYS A 59 -8.64 4.05 14.12
CA CYS A 59 -9.91 3.41 14.48
C CYS A 59 -10.84 4.32 15.30
N LEU A 60 -10.33 5.38 15.92
CA LEU A 60 -11.08 6.35 16.70
C LEU A 60 -11.40 7.64 15.94
N PHE A 61 -11.02 7.75 14.67
CA PHE A 61 -11.34 8.94 13.87
C PHE A 61 -12.87 9.15 13.77
N PRO A 62 -13.37 10.39 13.87
CA PRO A 62 -14.80 10.67 13.92
C PRO A 62 -15.45 10.68 12.52
N LEU A 63 -15.95 9.54 12.06
CA LEU A 63 -16.79 9.47 10.86
C LEU A 63 -18.21 9.97 11.15
N CYS A 64 -18.59 11.11 10.56
CA CYS A 64 -19.88 11.76 10.83
C CYS A 64 -20.14 11.97 12.33
N ASN A 65 -19.11 12.42 13.06
CA ASN A 65 -19.13 12.71 14.50
C ASN A 65 -19.31 11.47 15.41
N ALA A 66 -18.93 10.29 14.93
CA ALA A 66 -18.83 9.07 15.74
C ALA A 66 -17.55 8.29 15.36
N PRO A 67 -16.84 7.66 16.30
CA PRO A 67 -15.63 6.88 16.01
C PRO A 67 -15.86 5.73 15.02
N VAL A 68 -14.92 5.52 14.09
CA VAL A 68 -14.98 4.41 13.10
C VAL A 68 -15.18 3.04 13.76
N LEU A 69 -14.50 2.79 14.88
CA LEU A 69 -14.57 1.52 15.60
C LEU A 69 -16.01 1.15 15.99
N LEU A 70 -16.87 2.14 16.30
CA LEU A 70 -18.28 1.89 16.62
C LEU A 70 -19.05 1.33 15.42
N TYR A 71 -18.72 1.78 14.21
CA TYR A 71 -19.31 1.26 12.97
C TYR A 71 -18.93 -0.19 12.74
N VAL A 72 -17.65 -0.56 12.93
CA VAL A 72 -17.16 -1.93 12.81
C VAL A 72 -17.85 -2.84 13.81
N LEU A 73 -17.84 -2.46 15.10
CA LEU A 73 -18.44 -3.26 16.17
C LEU A 73 -19.96 -3.46 15.97
N ASN A 74 -20.66 -2.41 15.56
CA ASN A 74 -22.08 -2.51 15.22
C ASN A 74 -22.32 -3.45 14.05
N TRP A 75 -21.50 -3.34 12.99
CA TRP A 75 -21.62 -4.18 11.81
C TRP A 75 -21.37 -5.66 12.12
N LEU A 76 -20.36 -5.98 12.93
CA LEU A 76 -20.10 -7.35 13.40
C LEU A 76 -21.26 -7.90 14.22
N ASN A 77 -21.75 -7.13 15.20
CA ASN A 77 -22.88 -7.52 16.04
C ASN A 77 -24.18 -7.70 15.24
N SER A 78 -24.46 -6.80 14.29
CA SER A 78 -25.63 -6.88 13.41
C SER A 78 -25.62 -8.12 12.51
N ASN A 79 -24.44 -8.69 12.24
CA ASN A 79 -24.28 -9.92 11.49
C ASN A 79 -24.32 -11.19 12.35
N GLY A 80 -24.44 -11.06 13.68
CA GLY A 80 -24.65 -12.17 14.62
C GLY A 80 -23.37 -12.75 15.23
N LEU A 81 -22.29 -11.96 15.31
CA LEU A 81 -21.06 -12.36 15.99
C LEU A 81 -21.10 -11.91 17.46
N GLU A 82 -21.10 -12.86 18.38
CA GLU A 82 -21.21 -12.59 19.83
C GLU A 82 -19.84 -12.32 20.47
N LYS A 83 -18.78 -12.99 20.01
CA LYS A 83 -17.42 -12.84 20.55
C LYS A 83 -16.59 -11.99 19.61
N ILE A 84 -15.97 -10.93 20.14
CA ILE A 84 -15.13 -10.02 19.38
C ILE A 84 -13.84 -9.76 20.16
N TYR A 85 -12.71 -10.02 19.52
CA TYR A 85 -11.38 -9.74 20.06
C TYR A 85 -10.77 -8.54 19.37
N ILE A 86 -10.23 -7.59 20.14
CA ILE A 86 -9.58 -6.39 19.62
C ILE A 86 -8.07 -6.51 19.84
N LEU A 87 -7.30 -6.30 18.77
CA LEU A 87 -5.84 -6.21 18.79
C LEU A 87 -5.41 -4.75 18.62
N CYS A 88 -4.78 -4.16 19.63
CA CYS A 88 -4.35 -2.76 19.62
C CYS A 88 -2.92 -2.61 20.15
N ARG A 89 -2.27 -1.49 19.83
CA ARG A 89 -0.98 -1.12 20.43
C ARG A 89 -1.17 -0.87 21.93
N THR A 90 -0.09 -1.07 22.71
CA THR A 90 -0.11 -0.86 24.16
C THR A 90 -0.52 0.57 24.54
N ASN A 91 -0.06 1.57 23.79
CA ASN A 91 -0.38 2.98 24.04
C ASN A 91 -1.86 3.32 23.77
N ASP A 92 -2.45 2.71 22.75
CA ASP A 92 -3.83 3.00 22.32
C ASP A 92 -4.88 2.27 23.18
N LYS A 93 -4.43 1.35 24.04
CA LYS A 93 -5.29 0.44 24.80
C LYS A 93 -6.27 1.19 25.69
N GLU A 94 -5.84 2.23 26.39
CA GLU A 94 -6.71 2.98 27.32
C GLU A 94 -7.83 3.70 26.59
N GLN A 95 -7.53 4.36 25.47
CA GLN A 95 -8.51 5.07 24.65
C GLN A 95 -9.52 4.09 24.03
N ILE A 96 -9.05 2.97 23.50
CA ILE A 96 -9.91 1.92 22.92
C ILE A 96 -10.76 1.25 24.02
N GLN A 97 -10.23 1.08 25.23
CA GLN A 97 -10.99 0.59 26.39
C GLN A 97 -12.12 1.53 26.77
N LYS A 98 -11.89 2.85 26.80
CA LYS A 98 -12.94 3.86 27.03
C LYS A 98 -14.09 3.66 26.03
N VAL A 99 -13.80 3.60 24.73
CA VAL A 99 -14.82 3.41 23.67
C VAL A 99 -15.50 2.04 23.74
N THR A 100 -14.75 0.98 24.01
CA THR A 100 -15.30 -0.38 24.14
C THR A 100 -16.25 -0.49 25.35
N SER A 101 -15.91 0.14 26.47
CA SER A 101 -16.78 0.16 27.66
C SER A 101 -18.11 0.89 27.40
N LEU A 102 -18.08 1.94 26.57
CA LEU A 102 -19.28 2.63 26.09
C LEU A 102 -20.13 1.71 25.21
N CYS A 103 -19.52 0.91 24.33
CA CYS A 103 -20.23 -0.08 23.51
C CYS A 103 -20.92 -1.14 24.36
N SER A 104 -20.18 -1.73 25.31
CA SER A 104 -20.69 -2.80 26.15
C SER A 104 -21.84 -2.35 27.04
N SER A 105 -21.79 -1.11 27.53
CA SER A 105 -22.84 -0.53 28.37
C SER A 105 -24.05 -0.04 27.57
N ARG A 106 -23.85 0.57 26.40
CA ARG A 106 -24.93 1.24 25.64
C ARG A 106 -25.50 0.42 24.48
N MET A 107 -24.66 -0.31 23.74
CA MET A 107 -25.07 -1.08 22.56
C MET A 107 -25.42 -2.55 22.89
N LEU A 108 -25.33 -2.94 24.17
CA LEU A 108 -25.60 -4.29 24.70
C LEU A 108 -24.78 -5.40 24.02
N ILE A 109 -23.63 -5.06 23.46
CA ILE A 109 -22.69 -6.03 22.88
C ILE A 109 -21.93 -6.66 24.04
N GLN A 110 -22.23 -7.91 24.36
CA GLN A 110 -21.54 -8.68 25.40
C GLN A 110 -20.54 -9.60 24.73
N GLY A 111 -19.27 -9.55 25.12
CA GLY A 111 -18.21 -10.42 24.57
C GLY A 111 -17.11 -9.70 23.78
N ILE A 112 -16.93 -8.39 23.99
CA ILE A 112 -15.76 -7.67 23.47
C ILE A 112 -14.61 -7.79 24.48
N GLU A 113 -13.47 -8.34 24.04
CA GLU A 113 -12.27 -8.49 24.86
C GLU A 113 -11.05 -7.94 24.10
N ILE A 114 -10.17 -7.21 24.80
CA ILE A 114 -8.92 -6.72 24.22
C ILE A 114 -7.83 -7.74 24.51
N VAL A 115 -7.14 -8.17 23.47
CA VAL A 115 -6.06 -9.16 23.56
C VAL A 115 -4.76 -8.43 23.88
N ASP A 116 -4.13 -8.81 24.99
CA ASP A 116 -2.82 -8.28 25.37
C ASP A 116 -1.73 -8.85 24.46
N THR A 117 -1.14 -7.99 23.65
CA THR A 117 -0.02 -8.34 22.77
C THR A 117 1.31 -8.05 23.46
N MET A 118 2.16 -9.08 23.64
CA MET A 118 3.51 -8.89 24.18
C MET A 118 4.53 -8.44 23.12
N GLU A 119 4.23 -8.66 21.84
CA GLU A 119 5.05 -8.29 20.68
C GLU A 119 4.33 -7.16 19.91
N PRO A 120 5.03 -6.11 19.45
CA PRO A 120 4.42 -5.08 18.60
C PRO A 120 4.12 -5.66 17.21
N ALA A 121 2.92 -5.41 16.70
CA ALA A 121 2.53 -5.80 15.35
C ALA A 121 2.70 -4.61 14.39
N ASN A 122 3.51 -4.78 13.35
CA ASN A 122 3.75 -3.73 12.35
C ASN A 122 2.98 -3.96 11.05
N ASN A 123 2.50 -5.18 10.80
CA ASN A 123 1.75 -5.53 9.61
C ASN A 123 0.63 -6.54 9.91
N VAL A 124 -0.22 -6.81 8.92
CA VAL A 124 -1.35 -7.74 9.06
C VAL A 124 -0.86 -9.17 9.31
N GLY A 125 0.22 -9.59 8.66
CA GLY A 125 0.85 -10.91 8.87
C GLY A 125 1.34 -11.15 10.31
N ASP A 126 1.96 -10.15 10.93
CA ASP A 126 2.36 -10.16 12.34
C ASP A 126 1.14 -10.39 13.24
N CYS A 127 0.03 -9.71 12.95
CA CYS A 127 -1.23 -9.92 13.67
C CYS A 127 -1.77 -11.34 13.50
N MET A 128 -1.71 -11.92 12.30
CA MET A 128 -2.12 -13.32 12.09
C MET A 128 -1.26 -14.29 12.95
N ARG A 129 0.04 -14.04 13.08
CA ARG A 129 0.92 -14.85 13.95
C ARG A 129 0.59 -14.70 15.44
N ILE A 130 0.23 -13.49 15.88
CA ILE A 130 -0.23 -13.26 17.25
C ILE A 130 -1.54 -14.01 17.51
N ILE A 131 -2.48 -13.97 16.54
CA ILE A 131 -3.73 -14.73 16.60
C ILE A 131 -3.45 -16.23 16.69
N ASP A 132 -2.47 -16.76 15.95
CA ASP A 132 -2.07 -18.16 16.02
C ASP A 132 -1.60 -18.54 17.43
N LYS A 133 -0.61 -17.82 17.97
CA LYS A 133 -0.06 -18.04 19.31
C LYS A 133 -1.17 -18.00 20.37
N TRP A 134 -2.09 -17.04 20.25
CA TRP A 134 -3.23 -16.90 21.14
C TRP A 134 -4.20 -18.08 21.02
N ASN A 135 -4.53 -18.51 19.80
CA ASN A 135 -5.44 -19.64 19.59
C ASN A 135 -4.83 -20.97 20.05
N GLN A 136 -3.52 -21.18 19.91
CA GLN A 136 -2.83 -22.35 20.45
C GLN A 136 -2.95 -22.44 21.98
N GLN A 137 -2.96 -21.29 22.67
CA GLN A 137 -3.05 -21.23 24.12
C GLN A 137 -4.48 -21.46 24.64
N TYR A 138 -5.48 -20.85 24.00
CA TYR A 138 -6.86 -20.84 24.50
C TYR A 138 -7.81 -21.79 23.77
N ASN A 139 -7.42 -22.28 22.58
CA ASN A 139 -8.24 -23.08 21.67
C ASN A 139 -9.66 -22.53 21.55
N ALA A 140 -9.74 -21.24 21.25
CA ALA A 140 -10.94 -20.44 21.43
C ALA A 140 -11.88 -20.49 20.22
N PHE A 141 -11.38 -20.78 19.01
CA PHE A 141 -12.18 -20.76 17.80
C PHE A 141 -11.74 -21.78 16.74
N LYS A 142 -12.67 -22.12 15.85
CA LYS A 142 -12.39 -22.87 14.61
C LYS A 142 -12.42 -22.00 13.36
N HIS A 143 -13.33 -21.02 13.36
CA HIS A 143 -13.50 -20.04 12.29
C HIS A 143 -13.27 -18.65 12.87
N CYS A 144 -12.59 -17.82 12.10
CA CYS A 144 -12.19 -16.48 12.48
C CYS A 144 -12.58 -15.51 11.37
N VAL A 145 -13.15 -14.37 11.74
CA VAL A 145 -13.32 -13.22 10.84
C VAL A 145 -12.28 -12.18 11.23
N VAL A 146 -11.37 -11.84 10.31
CA VAL A 146 -10.36 -10.80 10.53
C VAL A 146 -10.74 -9.57 9.74
N VAL A 147 -10.80 -8.43 10.44
CA VAL A 147 -11.15 -7.13 9.86
C VAL A 147 -10.31 -6.00 10.47
N PRO A 148 -9.95 -4.97 9.69
CA PRO A 148 -9.32 -3.78 10.25
C PRO A 148 -10.33 -2.93 11.02
N GLY A 149 -9.86 -2.28 12.08
CA GLY A 149 -10.64 -1.37 12.92
C GLY A 149 -11.00 -0.05 12.25
N THR A 150 -10.40 0.25 11.10
CA THR A 150 -10.68 1.42 10.25
C THR A 150 -11.72 1.14 9.16
N LEU A 151 -12.27 -0.08 9.10
CA LEU A 151 -13.20 -0.49 8.04
C LEU A 151 -14.59 0.13 8.20
N VAL A 152 -15.16 0.62 7.10
CA VAL A 152 -16.57 1.01 7.03
C VAL A 152 -17.25 0.27 5.90
N THR A 153 -18.24 -0.57 6.24
CA THR A 153 -18.87 -1.44 5.26
C THR A 153 -20.33 -1.77 5.57
N ASN A 154 -21.10 -2.09 4.52
CA ASN A 154 -22.41 -2.70 4.61
C ASN A 154 -22.46 -4.12 4.00
N VAL A 155 -21.30 -4.76 3.81
CA VAL A 155 -21.22 -6.13 3.29
C VAL A 155 -22.06 -7.07 4.17
N PRO A 156 -22.87 -7.97 3.57
CA PRO A 156 -23.70 -8.92 4.32
C PRO A 156 -22.85 -10.09 4.83
N LEU A 157 -22.05 -9.84 5.88
CA LEU A 157 -21.11 -10.81 6.47
C LEU A 157 -21.77 -12.14 6.85
N LYS A 158 -23.03 -12.12 7.33
CA LYS A 158 -23.79 -13.34 7.61
C LYS A 158 -23.86 -14.27 6.39
N THR A 159 -24.06 -13.72 5.19
CA THR A 159 -24.11 -14.53 3.96
C THR A 159 -22.74 -15.08 3.59
N VAL A 160 -21.67 -14.33 3.86
CA VAL A 160 -20.29 -14.75 3.61
C VAL A 160 -19.91 -15.90 4.53
N ILE A 161 -20.15 -15.78 5.85
CA ILE A 161 -19.90 -16.84 6.83
C ILE A 161 -20.72 -18.09 6.49
N HIS A 162 -22.02 -17.90 6.18
CA HIS A 162 -22.88 -19.01 5.78
C HIS A 162 -22.32 -19.76 4.56
N ARG A 163 -21.83 -19.04 3.54
CA ARG A 163 -21.25 -19.65 2.36
C ARG A 163 -19.93 -20.37 2.68
N HIS A 164 -19.04 -19.72 3.42
CA HIS A 164 -17.75 -20.29 3.83
C HIS A 164 -17.93 -21.64 4.55
N ILE A 165 -18.81 -21.68 5.56
CA ILE A 165 -19.10 -22.89 6.33
C ILE A 165 -19.74 -23.96 5.43
N ASN A 166 -20.73 -23.59 4.60
CA ASN A 166 -21.37 -24.55 3.69
C ASN A 166 -20.37 -25.15 2.69
N ASP A 167 -19.45 -24.36 2.16
CA ASP A 167 -18.43 -24.83 1.22
C ASP A 167 -17.48 -25.85 1.91
N ILE A 168 -17.11 -25.60 3.17
CA ILE A 168 -16.33 -26.56 4.00
C ILE A 168 -17.10 -27.87 4.19
N ILE A 169 -18.37 -27.81 4.58
CA ILE A 169 -19.21 -28.99 4.81
C ILE A 169 -19.33 -29.80 3.50
N VAL A 170 -19.59 -29.13 2.37
CA VAL A 170 -19.70 -29.78 1.06
C VAL A 170 -18.38 -30.43 0.63
N ALA A 171 -17.24 -29.78 0.88
CA ALA A 171 -15.92 -30.36 0.60
C ALA A 171 -15.66 -31.62 1.43
N LYS A 172 -16.00 -31.59 2.74
CA LYS A 172 -15.94 -32.76 3.64
C LYS A 172 -16.83 -33.91 3.14
N GLU A 173 -18.06 -33.62 2.69
CA GLU A 173 -18.98 -34.64 2.17
C GLU A 173 -18.49 -35.30 0.88
N LYS A 174 -17.89 -34.51 -0.02
CA LYS A 174 -17.33 -34.99 -1.29
C LYS A 174 -16.02 -35.75 -1.11
N LYS A 175 -15.43 -35.73 0.09
CA LYS A 175 -14.06 -36.21 0.37
C LYS A 175 -13.06 -35.57 -0.60
N ASP A 176 -13.22 -34.27 -0.82
CA ASP A 176 -12.26 -33.53 -1.60
C ASP A 176 -10.90 -33.55 -0.88
N GLU A 177 -9.81 -33.63 -1.64
CA GLU A 177 -8.47 -33.57 -1.05
C GLU A 177 -8.09 -32.14 -0.70
N MET A 178 -8.74 -31.16 -1.32
CA MET A 178 -8.52 -29.73 -1.10
C MET A 178 -9.30 -29.23 0.12
N GLN A 179 -8.65 -28.45 0.97
CA GLN A 179 -9.23 -27.85 2.17
C GLN A 179 -9.43 -26.34 1.97
N LEU A 180 -10.64 -25.86 2.21
CA LEU A 180 -10.94 -24.43 2.19
C LEU A 180 -10.36 -23.77 3.45
N VAL A 181 -9.45 -22.83 3.25
CA VAL A 181 -8.73 -22.16 4.33
C VAL A 181 -9.20 -20.73 4.55
N ALA A 182 -9.44 -19.97 3.49
CA ALA A 182 -9.88 -18.59 3.58
C ALA A 182 -10.96 -18.24 2.55
N THR A 183 -11.76 -17.23 2.87
CA THR A 183 -12.69 -16.59 1.94
C THR A 183 -12.50 -15.09 1.99
N CYS A 184 -12.09 -14.51 0.87
CA CYS A 184 -11.80 -13.09 0.71
C CYS A 184 -12.99 -12.37 0.09
N VAL A 185 -13.36 -11.23 0.65
CA VAL A 185 -14.46 -10.42 0.13
C VAL A 185 -13.92 -9.29 -0.74
N PHE A 186 -14.45 -9.17 -1.95
CA PHE A 186 -14.16 -8.06 -2.85
C PHE A 186 -15.45 -7.29 -3.16
N THR A 187 -15.31 -5.97 -3.30
CA THR A 187 -16.40 -5.07 -3.72
C THR A 187 -16.08 -4.45 -5.07
N GLN A 188 -17.06 -3.80 -5.68
CA GLN A 188 -16.85 -3.07 -6.92
C GLN A 188 -16.31 -1.66 -6.61
N GLY A 189 -15.10 -1.37 -7.09
CA GLY A 189 -14.44 -0.07 -6.91
C GLY A 189 -14.56 0.87 -8.12
N ASN A 190 -14.30 2.15 -7.88
CA ASN A 190 -14.13 3.15 -8.96
C ASN A 190 -12.76 3.04 -9.63
N TYR A 191 -11.75 2.63 -8.86
CA TYR A 191 -10.39 2.36 -9.31
C TYR A 191 -10.16 0.86 -9.28
N ASN A 192 -9.42 0.35 -10.25
CA ASN A 192 -9.00 -1.04 -10.25
C ASN A 192 -7.84 -1.17 -9.26
N THR A 193 -7.99 -2.02 -8.24
CA THR A 193 -6.88 -2.38 -7.35
C THR A 193 -6.46 -3.83 -7.59
N TYR A 194 -7.43 -4.71 -7.81
CA TYR A 194 -7.18 -6.14 -8.04
C TYR A 194 -7.90 -6.68 -9.27
N ASN A 195 -7.20 -7.58 -9.96
CA ASN A 195 -7.76 -8.46 -10.98
C ASN A 195 -7.68 -9.90 -10.48
N VAL A 196 -8.81 -10.59 -10.46
CA VAL A 196 -8.91 -11.96 -9.94
C VAL A 196 -9.46 -12.90 -10.99
N MET A 197 -8.84 -14.07 -11.13
CA MET A 197 -9.36 -15.19 -11.88
C MET A 197 -10.01 -16.21 -10.94
N GLU A 198 -11.31 -16.47 -11.11
CA GLU A 198 -12.06 -17.45 -10.31
C GLU A 198 -12.42 -18.71 -11.12
N SER A 199 -12.50 -19.84 -10.41
CA SER A 199 -13.05 -21.12 -10.89
C SER A 199 -14.59 -21.17 -10.83
N GLU A 200 -15.23 -22.17 -11.46
CA GLU A 200 -16.66 -22.46 -11.27
C GLU A 200 -17.03 -22.74 -9.80
N GLN A 201 -16.06 -23.13 -8.98
CA GLN A 201 -16.23 -23.34 -7.53
C GLN A 201 -15.87 -22.10 -6.69
N HIS A 202 -15.60 -20.97 -7.35
CA HIS A 202 -15.16 -19.70 -6.74
C HIS A 202 -13.83 -19.77 -5.98
N SER A 203 -12.99 -20.76 -6.26
CA SER A 203 -11.59 -20.76 -5.83
C SER A 203 -10.80 -19.71 -6.61
N ILE A 204 -9.95 -18.97 -5.92
CA ILE A 204 -9.02 -18.02 -6.55
C ILE A 204 -7.93 -18.84 -7.26
N LEU A 205 -7.77 -18.62 -8.56
CA LEU A 205 -6.76 -19.27 -9.39
C LEU A 205 -5.56 -18.37 -9.64
N GLN A 206 -5.79 -17.06 -9.66
CA GLN A 206 -4.75 -16.05 -9.79
C GLN A 206 -5.29 -14.73 -9.26
N ILE A 207 -4.44 -13.97 -8.59
CA ILE A 207 -4.67 -12.58 -8.22
C ILE A 207 -3.51 -11.75 -8.76
N GLY A 208 -3.82 -10.60 -9.34
CA GLY A 208 -2.84 -9.60 -9.73
C GLY A 208 -3.25 -8.26 -9.14
N SER A 209 -2.34 -7.66 -8.36
CA SER A 209 -2.45 -6.26 -7.96
C SER A 209 -2.07 -5.39 -9.15
N THR A 210 -2.86 -4.34 -9.43
CA THR A 210 -2.41 -3.26 -10.32
C THR A 210 -1.45 -2.38 -9.52
N ALA A 211 -0.26 -2.09 -10.03
CA ALA A 211 0.76 -1.37 -9.28
C ALA A 211 0.18 -0.10 -8.64
N GLU A 212 0.42 0.09 -7.34
CA GLU A 212 -0.11 1.23 -6.57
C GLU A 212 0.31 2.60 -7.15
N PHE A 213 1.34 2.60 -8.00
CA PHE A 213 1.94 3.76 -8.65
C PHE A 213 1.39 4.05 -10.06
N GLU A 214 0.47 3.24 -10.60
CA GLU A 214 -0.14 3.52 -11.91
C GLU A 214 -1.15 4.67 -11.79
N PHE A 215 -0.63 5.91 -11.79
CA PHE A 215 -1.39 7.03 -12.32
C PHE A 215 -1.75 6.68 -13.78
N ASN A 216 -2.98 6.96 -14.22
CA ASN A 216 -3.51 6.62 -15.56
C ASN A 216 -2.74 7.22 -16.77
N PHE A 217 -1.42 7.04 -16.88
CA PHE A 217 -0.56 7.61 -17.92
C PHE A 217 -0.18 6.64 -19.03
N GLY A 218 -0.58 5.37 -18.93
CA GLY A 218 -0.38 4.38 -19.99
C GLY A 218 -0.72 3.02 -19.42
N ARG A 219 -1.66 2.32 -20.03
CA ARG A 219 -2.05 0.98 -19.55
C ARG A 219 -0.93 0.01 -19.90
N SER A 220 -0.20 -0.47 -18.91
CA SER A 220 0.48 -1.75 -19.07
C SER A 220 -0.60 -2.82 -19.38
N PRO A 221 -0.43 -3.67 -20.39
CA PRO A 221 -1.37 -4.77 -20.59
C PRO A 221 -1.29 -5.69 -19.37
N LEU A 222 -2.45 -6.03 -18.80
CA LEU A 222 -2.57 -7.04 -17.75
C LEU A 222 -1.81 -8.31 -18.14
N GLN A 223 -0.59 -8.50 -17.62
CA GLN A 223 0.19 -9.71 -17.84
C GLN A 223 -0.34 -10.80 -16.92
N ILE A 224 -1.26 -11.61 -17.45
CA ILE A 224 -1.79 -12.77 -16.75
C ILE A 224 -0.79 -13.92 -16.90
N ASN A 225 0.18 -14.01 -15.99
CA ASN A 225 1.15 -15.10 -15.96
C ASN A 225 0.49 -16.40 -15.50
N LEU A 226 0.05 -17.20 -16.47
CA LEU A 226 -0.66 -18.45 -16.21
C LEU A 226 0.31 -19.63 -16.25
N THR A 227 0.47 -20.33 -15.13
CA THR A 227 1.19 -21.60 -15.08
C THR A 227 0.43 -22.64 -15.93
N LYS A 228 1.09 -23.11 -17.02
CA LYS A 228 0.53 -23.99 -18.08
C LYS A 228 -0.13 -25.30 -17.59
N GLY A 229 0.03 -25.68 -16.32
CA GLY A 229 -0.58 -26.86 -15.70
C GLY A 229 -2.05 -26.70 -15.31
N PHE A 230 -2.50 -25.48 -14.98
CA PHE A 230 -3.81 -25.27 -14.35
C PHE A 230 -5.02 -25.40 -15.28
N PHE A 231 -4.89 -24.95 -16.53
CA PHE A 231 -5.97 -25.08 -17.53
C PHE A 231 -6.36 -26.53 -17.86
N LYS A 232 -5.54 -27.51 -17.49
CA LYS A 232 -5.89 -28.93 -17.65
C LYS A 232 -6.89 -29.43 -16.60
N LYS A 233 -6.97 -28.78 -15.42
CA LYS A 233 -7.80 -29.21 -14.29
C LYS A 233 -9.17 -28.49 -14.23
N VAL A 234 -9.28 -27.27 -14.76
CA VAL A 234 -10.47 -26.42 -14.63
C VAL A 234 -11.25 -26.30 -15.95
N SER A 235 -12.56 -26.55 -15.92
CA SER A 235 -13.44 -26.55 -17.11
C SER A 235 -13.90 -25.16 -17.56
N ARG A 236 -14.10 -24.23 -16.63
CA ARG A 236 -14.40 -22.81 -16.92
C ARG A 236 -13.80 -21.91 -15.85
N TYR A 237 -13.41 -20.71 -16.28
CA TYR A 237 -12.88 -19.65 -15.43
C TYR A 237 -13.59 -18.34 -15.76
N HIS A 238 -13.66 -17.45 -14.76
CA HIS A 238 -14.13 -16.08 -14.91
C HIS A 238 -13.03 -15.11 -14.51
N ILE A 239 -12.82 -14.06 -15.30
CA ILE A 239 -11.87 -12.99 -14.99
C ILE A 239 -12.70 -11.81 -14.50
N LEU A 240 -12.42 -11.38 -13.28
CA LEU A 240 -13.04 -10.24 -12.62
C LEU A 240 -12.00 -9.12 -12.53
N THR A 241 -12.34 -7.96 -13.07
CA THR A 241 -11.52 -6.74 -13.03
C THR A 241 -12.29 -5.66 -12.26
N ASN A 242 -11.59 -4.60 -11.85
CA ASN A 242 -12.13 -3.50 -11.05
C ASN A 242 -12.64 -3.97 -9.68
N LEU A 243 -11.93 -4.94 -9.10
CA LEU A 243 -12.19 -5.39 -7.74
C LEU A 243 -11.43 -4.49 -6.77
N HIS A 244 -12.12 -4.09 -5.71
CA HIS A 244 -11.55 -3.43 -4.55
C HIS A 244 -11.56 -4.41 -3.38
N ASP A 245 -10.44 -4.53 -2.66
CA ASP A 245 -10.38 -5.37 -1.47
C ASP A 245 -11.28 -4.78 -0.38
N ALA A 246 -12.18 -5.58 0.18
CA ALA A 246 -13.01 -5.13 1.30
C ALA A 246 -12.27 -5.22 2.65
N HIS A 247 -11.09 -5.85 2.67
CA HIS A 247 -10.32 -6.19 3.88
C HIS A 247 -11.14 -6.99 4.90
N VAL A 248 -12.05 -7.84 4.40
CA VAL A 248 -12.83 -8.78 5.21
C VAL A 248 -12.41 -10.19 4.85
N TYR A 249 -11.72 -10.85 5.78
CA TYR A 249 -11.21 -12.20 5.59
C TYR A 249 -11.90 -13.17 6.55
N VAL A 250 -12.54 -14.21 6.02
CA VAL A 250 -13.10 -15.31 6.81
C VAL A 250 -12.16 -16.50 6.69
N CYS A 251 -11.45 -16.82 7.77
CA CYS A 251 -10.38 -17.81 7.80
C CYS A 251 -10.71 -18.98 8.74
N THR A 252 -10.19 -20.16 8.41
CA THR A 252 -10.18 -21.32 9.31
C THR A 252 -8.92 -21.30 10.18
N ALA A 253 -8.98 -21.94 11.35
CA ALA A 253 -7.83 -22.06 12.25
C ALA A 253 -6.60 -22.76 11.61
N GLN A 254 -6.77 -23.45 10.48
CA GLN A 254 -5.70 -24.14 9.76
C GLN A 254 -4.79 -23.18 8.97
N MET A 255 -5.24 -21.95 8.72
CA MET A 255 -4.44 -20.96 7.97
C MET A 255 -3.27 -20.42 8.78
N PHE A 256 -3.48 -20.24 10.09
CA PHE A 256 -2.60 -19.45 10.94
C PHE A 256 -1.20 -20.08 11.14
N PRO A 257 -1.04 -21.41 11.22
CA PRO A 257 0.28 -22.04 11.21
C PRO A 257 1.11 -21.72 9.97
N ASP A 258 0.48 -21.58 8.79
CA ASP A 258 1.20 -21.24 7.54
C ASP A 258 1.89 -19.87 7.67
N PHE A 259 1.24 -18.90 8.32
CA PHE A 259 1.84 -17.59 8.65
C PHE A 259 3.02 -17.69 9.64
N GLY A 260 3.08 -18.74 10.45
CA GLY A 260 4.20 -19.00 11.35
C GLY A 260 5.43 -19.56 10.64
N GLU A 261 5.25 -20.24 9.50
CA GLU A 261 6.34 -20.80 8.69
C GLU A 261 6.87 -19.77 7.66
N GLN A 262 5.99 -18.94 7.11
CA GLN A 262 6.31 -17.95 6.08
C GLN A 262 6.33 -16.53 6.65
N PHE A 263 7.49 -16.11 7.17
CA PHE A 263 7.68 -14.81 7.81
C PHE A 263 7.59 -13.61 6.85
N ASP A 264 7.79 -13.84 5.55
CA ASP A 264 7.82 -12.78 4.53
C ASP A 264 6.43 -12.22 4.20
N TRP A 265 5.35 -12.89 4.65
CA TRP A 265 3.99 -12.43 4.44
C TRP A 265 3.66 -11.20 5.30
N LYS A 266 3.58 -10.03 4.65
CA LYS A 266 3.17 -8.77 5.27
C LYS A 266 1.70 -8.47 4.98
N ASN A 267 1.30 -8.56 3.71
CA ASN A 267 -0.05 -8.32 3.21
C ASN A 267 -0.77 -9.62 2.89
N PHE A 268 -2.07 -9.66 3.18
CA PHE A 268 -2.87 -10.87 2.95
C PHE A 268 -3.09 -11.12 1.45
N CYS A 269 -3.55 -10.12 0.70
CA CYS A 269 -3.88 -10.30 -0.72
C CYS A 269 -2.65 -10.31 -1.64
N ASP A 270 -1.62 -9.54 -1.32
CA ASP A 270 -0.43 -9.41 -2.18
C ASP A 270 0.59 -10.53 -1.96
N ASP A 271 0.79 -10.98 -0.72
CA ASP A 271 1.83 -11.97 -0.41
C ASP A 271 1.24 -13.37 -0.19
N CYS A 272 0.23 -13.49 0.69
CA CYS A 272 -0.28 -14.79 1.11
C CYS A 272 -1.05 -15.51 -0.01
N ILE A 273 -1.95 -14.82 -0.73
CA ILE A 273 -2.77 -15.48 -1.76
C ILE A 273 -1.91 -15.98 -2.95
N PRO A 274 -1.00 -15.19 -3.56
CA PRO A 274 -0.17 -15.68 -4.67
C PRO A 274 0.71 -16.87 -4.27
N THR A 275 1.36 -16.79 -3.13
CA THR A 275 2.22 -17.89 -2.64
C THR A 275 1.41 -19.14 -2.28
N GLN A 276 0.20 -18.98 -1.72
CA GLN A 276 -0.71 -20.11 -1.49
C GLN A 276 -1.15 -20.78 -2.80
N ILE A 277 -1.36 -20.01 -3.87
CA ILE A 277 -1.72 -20.54 -5.19
C ILE A 277 -0.54 -21.35 -5.77
N ASP A 278 0.68 -20.85 -5.64
CA ASP A 278 1.88 -21.53 -6.14
C ASP A 278 2.16 -22.85 -5.39
N VAL A 279 1.95 -22.85 -4.07
CA VAL A 279 2.20 -24.01 -3.19
C VAL A 279 0.95 -24.91 -3.07
N MET A 280 -0.16 -24.58 -3.75
CA MET A 280 -1.45 -25.26 -3.62
C MET A 280 -1.37 -26.79 -3.86
N GLU A 281 -0.48 -27.26 -4.73
CA GLU A 281 -0.32 -28.70 -4.97
C GLU A 281 0.29 -29.46 -3.78
N LEU A 282 1.05 -28.77 -2.91
CA LEU A 282 1.71 -29.32 -1.74
C LEU A 282 0.83 -29.22 -0.49
N THR A 283 0.31 -28.04 -0.18
CA THR A 283 -0.49 -27.79 1.03
C THR A 283 -1.94 -28.25 0.89
N LYS A 284 -2.45 -28.32 -0.35
CA LYS A 284 -3.87 -28.56 -0.66
C LYS A 284 -4.81 -27.54 0.00
N HIS A 285 -4.30 -26.37 0.38
CA HIS A 285 -5.07 -25.26 0.91
C HIS A 285 -5.64 -24.44 -0.25
N VAL A 286 -6.92 -24.08 -0.17
CA VAL A 286 -7.62 -23.31 -1.21
C VAL A 286 -8.30 -22.09 -0.59
N THR A 287 -8.22 -20.97 -1.30
CA THR A 287 -8.88 -19.71 -0.92
C THR A 287 -10.02 -19.39 -1.88
N HIS A 288 -11.19 -19.05 -1.34
CA HIS A 288 -12.38 -18.68 -2.12
C HIS A 288 -12.54 -17.17 -2.23
N ILE A 289 -13.18 -16.72 -3.32
CA ILE A 289 -13.62 -15.34 -3.52
C ILE A 289 -15.13 -15.18 -3.27
N PHE A 290 -15.48 -14.10 -2.59
CA PHE A 290 -16.84 -13.62 -2.44
C PHE A 290 -16.97 -12.20 -3.01
N TYR A 291 -17.60 -12.08 -4.18
CA TYR A 291 -17.77 -10.79 -4.85
C TYR A 291 -19.12 -10.14 -4.54
N CYS A 292 -19.11 -8.94 -3.95
CA CYS A 292 -20.28 -8.13 -3.63
C CYS A 292 -20.40 -6.92 -4.57
N LYS A 293 -21.39 -6.94 -5.48
CA LYS A 293 -21.63 -5.82 -6.42
C LYS A 293 -22.33 -4.61 -5.79
N GLU A 294 -23.22 -4.84 -4.84
CA GLU A 294 -24.13 -3.81 -4.28
C GLU A 294 -23.72 -3.37 -2.87
N SER A 295 -22.47 -3.62 -2.47
CA SER A 295 -21.96 -3.28 -1.15
C SER A 295 -20.79 -2.32 -1.25
N PHE A 296 -20.69 -1.45 -0.27
CA PHE A 296 -19.59 -0.52 -0.07
C PHE A 296 -18.67 -1.08 1.03
N ALA A 297 -17.37 -1.02 0.79
CA ALA A 297 -16.34 -1.32 1.77
C ALA A 297 -15.12 -0.45 1.47
N LYS A 298 -14.67 0.32 2.46
CA LYS A 298 -13.45 1.13 2.37
C LYS A 298 -12.85 1.28 3.77
N THR A 299 -11.53 1.35 3.86
CA THR A 299 -10.81 1.62 5.11
C THR A 299 -10.46 3.10 5.20
N ILE A 300 -10.41 3.64 6.42
CA ILE A 300 -10.08 5.04 6.68
C ILE A 300 -8.58 5.12 7.01
N ASP A 301 -7.76 4.90 6.00
CA ASP A 301 -6.29 4.95 6.13
C ASP A 301 -5.72 6.24 5.49
N ASP A 302 -6.37 6.76 4.45
CA ASP A 302 -5.96 7.96 3.71
C ASP A 302 -7.01 9.08 3.76
N LEU A 303 -6.58 10.32 3.49
CA LEU A 303 -7.48 11.48 3.43
C LEU A 303 -8.57 11.36 2.33
N PRO A 304 -8.27 10.99 1.07
CA PRO A 304 -9.30 10.83 0.05
C PRO A 304 -10.30 9.75 0.43
N ASP A 305 -9.83 8.65 1.01
CA ASP A 305 -10.67 7.54 1.43
C ASP A 305 -11.58 7.91 2.60
N TYR A 306 -11.07 8.75 3.51
CA TYR A 306 -11.86 9.31 4.59
C TYR A 306 -12.97 10.24 4.08
N ILE A 307 -12.67 11.11 3.11
CA ILE A 307 -13.66 12.00 2.49
C ILE A 307 -14.70 11.18 1.73
N ASP A 308 -14.28 10.24 0.89
CA ASP A 308 -15.17 9.36 0.13
C ASP A 308 -16.10 8.57 1.03
N THR A 309 -15.57 8.02 2.12
CA THR A 309 -16.36 7.24 3.10
C THR A 309 -17.34 8.13 3.86
N SER A 310 -16.93 9.35 4.20
CA SER A 310 -17.82 10.35 4.81
C SER A 310 -18.96 10.70 3.86
N LEU A 311 -18.66 10.96 2.58
CA LEU A 311 -19.68 11.24 1.56
C LEU A 311 -20.58 10.03 1.32
N ALA A 312 -20.04 8.81 1.27
CA ALA A 312 -20.81 7.58 1.11
C ALA A 312 -21.83 7.39 2.26
N MET A 313 -21.45 7.73 3.49
CA MET A 313 -22.36 7.77 4.64
C MET A 313 -23.48 8.79 4.45
N LEU A 314 -23.15 10.02 4.03
CA LEU A 314 -24.12 11.08 3.77
C LEU A 314 -25.10 10.72 2.65
N HIS A 315 -24.58 10.07 1.61
CA HIS A 315 -25.34 9.51 0.47
C HIS A 315 -26.17 8.27 0.83
N ARG A 316 -26.03 7.72 2.05
CA ARG A 316 -26.69 6.50 2.53
C ARG A 316 -26.35 5.24 1.74
N TRP A 317 -25.14 5.18 1.17
CA TRP A 317 -24.65 3.97 0.52
C TRP A 317 -24.46 2.82 1.51
N LEU A 318 -24.26 3.15 2.79
CA LEU A 318 -24.11 2.22 3.91
C LEU A 318 -25.44 1.74 4.52
N TYR A 319 -26.57 1.95 3.83
CA TYR A 319 -27.88 1.44 4.27
C TYR A 319 -27.79 -0.06 4.61
N PRO A 320 -28.32 -0.51 5.76
CA PRO A 320 -29.30 0.15 6.63
C PRO A 320 -28.76 1.15 7.67
N LEU A 321 -27.43 1.28 7.81
CA LEU A 321 -26.84 2.20 8.77
C LEU A 321 -26.80 3.62 8.20
N THR A 322 -27.43 4.57 8.90
CA THR A 322 -27.50 5.97 8.49
C THR A 322 -27.39 6.89 9.71
N VAL A 323 -26.95 8.14 9.50
CA VAL A 323 -26.68 9.10 10.57
C VAL A 323 -27.94 9.43 11.38
N GLU A 324 -29.11 9.53 10.74
CA GLU A 324 -30.37 9.85 11.40
C GLU A 324 -30.92 8.74 12.32
N MET A 325 -30.35 7.53 12.24
CA MET A 325 -30.71 6.45 13.17
C MET A 325 -30.23 6.76 14.59
N ASN A 326 -29.34 7.74 14.76
CA ASN A 326 -28.91 8.25 16.06
C ASN A 326 -28.41 7.14 17.00
N PHE A 327 -27.83 6.11 16.39
CA PHE A 327 -27.50 4.87 17.07
C PHE A 327 -26.28 5.01 17.96
N PHE A 328 -25.36 5.90 17.61
CA PHE A 328 -24.12 6.13 18.34
C PHE A 328 -24.29 7.20 19.43
N PRO A 329 -23.57 7.05 20.55
CA PRO A 329 -23.49 8.11 21.56
C PRO A 329 -22.74 9.33 21.00
N PRO A 330 -23.01 10.53 21.53
CA PRO A 330 -22.12 11.66 21.29
C PRO A 330 -20.73 11.30 21.81
N TYR A 331 -19.72 11.49 20.97
CA TYR A 331 -18.33 11.25 21.28
C TYR A 331 -17.55 12.54 21.02
N GLU A 332 -16.67 12.87 21.95
CA GLU A 332 -15.75 14.00 21.79
C GLU A 332 -14.37 13.45 21.45
N THR A 333 -13.79 14.00 20.40
CA THR A 333 -12.41 13.70 20.00
C THR A 333 -11.42 14.38 20.94
N LYS A 334 -10.76 13.58 21.79
CA LYS A 334 -9.68 14.03 22.67
C LYS A 334 -8.34 13.49 22.17
N SER A 335 -7.30 14.31 22.23
CA SER A 335 -5.94 13.85 21.92
C SER A 335 -5.45 12.92 23.04
N ALA A 336 -4.64 11.91 22.71
CA ALA A 336 -4.02 11.05 23.74
C ALA A 336 -3.17 11.83 24.74
N MET A 337 -2.69 13.01 24.33
CA MET A 337 -1.80 13.85 25.12
C MET A 337 -2.54 14.79 26.09
N ASP A 338 -3.88 14.89 25.99
CA ASP A 338 -4.69 15.68 26.92
C ASP A 338 -4.81 14.99 28.30
N ASP A 339 -4.59 13.68 28.39
CA ASP A 339 -4.78 12.87 29.62
C ASP A 339 -3.59 12.99 30.63
N ASP A 340 -2.49 13.70 30.30
CA ASP A 340 -1.34 13.93 31.21
C ASP A 340 -1.60 15.02 32.27
N PHE A 341 -2.73 15.74 32.17
CA PHE A 341 -3.21 16.54 33.30
C PHE A 341 -4.00 15.62 34.25
N PRO A 342 -3.62 15.52 35.53
CA PRO A 342 -4.39 14.72 36.48
C PRO A 342 -5.84 15.21 36.48
N MET A 343 -6.78 14.31 36.16
CA MET A 343 -8.23 14.51 36.17
C MET A 343 -8.75 15.25 37.41
N ASP A 344 -8.02 15.17 38.53
CA ASP A 344 -8.34 15.85 39.78
C ASP A 344 -8.19 17.38 39.71
N GLU A 345 -7.35 17.95 38.82
CA GLU A 345 -7.12 19.41 38.74
C GLU A 345 -8.06 20.12 37.74
N GLU A 346 -8.46 19.46 36.64
CA GLU A 346 -9.47 20.00 35.72
C GLU A 346 -10.87 20.01 36.35
N GLU A 347 -11.28 18.93 37.02
CA GLU A 347 -12.52 18.91 37.79
C GLU A 347 -12.50 19.97 38.90
N GLU A 348 -11.36 20.19 39.59
CA GLU A 348 -11.25 21.25 40.61
C GLU A 348 -11.23 22.67 40.02
N MET A 349 -10.68 22.89 38.83
CA MET A 349 -10.68 24.20 38.17
C MET A 349 -12.05 24.55 37.61
N GLU A 350 -12.73 23.62 36.95
CA GLU A 350 -14.10 23.80 36.46
C GLU A 350 -15.05 24.06 37.63
N ASP A 351 -14.91 23.32 38.74
CA ASP A 351 -15.76 23.47 39.92
C ASP A 351 -15.48 24.77 40.69
N LYS A 352 -14.24 25.31 40.64
CA LYS A 352 -13.88 26.65 41.14
C LYS A 352 -14.35 27.77 40.20
N PHE A 353 -14.30 27.58 38.88
CA PHE A 353 -14.77 28.54 37.88
C PHE A 353 -16.30 28.66 37.92
N ILE A 354 -17.01 27.53 38.01
CA ILE A 354 -18.46 27.44 38.14
C ILE A 354 -18.92 28.00 39.49
N LYS A 355 -18.23 27.72 40.60
CA LYS A 355 -18.54 28.35 41.91
C LYS A 355 -18.38 29.87 41.88
N LYS A 356 -17.37 30.39 41.17
CA LYS A 356 -17.13 31.83 41.01
C LYS A 356 -18.18 32.51 40.11
N ILE A 357 -18.62 31.84 39.05
CA ILE A 357 -19.74 32.30 38.20
C ILE A 357 -21.06 32.23 38.97
N SER A 358 -21.28 31.19 39.79
CA SER A 358 -22.49 31.01 40.60
C SER A 358 -22.64 32.04 41.73
N SER A 359 -21.53 32.56 42.28
CA SER A 359 -21.57 33.63 43.28
C SER A 359 -21.91 34.98 42.68
N ASP A 360 -21.59 35.18 41.39
CA ASP A 360 -21.72 36.47 40.71
C ASP A 360 -23.06 36.63 39.95
N LEU A 361 -23.89 35.58 39.86
CA LEU A 361 -25.11 35.53 39.00
C LEU A 361 -26.41 35.19 39.74
N GLN A 362 -26.54 35.57 41.01
CA GLN A 362 -27.73 35.27 41.82
C GLN A 362 -29.04 35.95 41.40
N ASP A 363 -29.09 36.71 40.30
CA ASP A 363 -30.26 37.53 39.93
C ASP A 363 -30.89 37.21 38.56
N ASN A 364 -30.54 36.11 37.86
CA ASN A 364 -31.11 35.85 36.53
C ASN A 364 -31.53 34.37 36.32
N GLU A 365 -32.81 34.07 36.60
CA GLU A 365 -33.41 32.73 36.45
C GLU A 365 -33.36 32.18 35.01
N ASP A 366 -33.27 33.06 34.00
CA ASP A 366 -33.17 32.65 32.59
C ASP A 366 -31.78 32.10 32.21
N LEU A 367 -30.72 32.52 32.92
CA LEU A 367 -29.34 32.03 32.68
C LEU A 367 -29.07 30.72 33.43
N ALA A 368 -29.73 30.49 34.57
CA ALA A 368 -29.64 29.25 35.35
C ALA A 368 -30.18 28.02 34.60
N ARG A 369 -31.08 28.21 33.62
CA ARG A 369 -31.49 27.14 32.70
C ARG A 369 -30.44 26.80 31.65
N PHE A 370 -29.54 27.72 31.33
CA PHE A 370 -28.49 27.53 30.32
C PHE A 370 -27.24 26.82 30.89
N LEU A 371 -27.09 26.84 32.22
CA LEU A 371 -26.02 26.19 32.99
C LEU A 371 -26.45 24.87 33.65
N GLN A 372 -27.59 24.30 33.24
CA GLN A 372 -27.87 22.91 33.60
C GLN A 372 -26.75 22.06 32.99
N GLU A 373 -26.11 21.24 33.83
CA GLU A 373 -25.18 20.16 33.44
C GLU A 373 -25.64 19.55 32.11
N PRO A 374 -24.74 19.11 31.20
CA PRO A 374 -25.19 18.40 30.02
C PRO A 374 -26.01 17.21 30.51
N GLU A 375 -27.34 17.31 30.37
CA GLU A 375 -28.25 16.20 30.63
C GLU A 375 -27.62 15.02 29.91
N ASN A 376 -27.38 13.94 30.63
CA ASN A 376 -26.73 12.72 30.14
C ASN A 376 -27.37 12.31 28.80
N ILE A 377 -26.85 12.80 27.67
CA ILE A 377 -27.54 12.66 26.38
C ILE A 377 -27.33 11.20 25.97
N GLU A 378 -28.38 10.40 26.14
CA GLU A 378 -28.32 8.95 25.96
C GLU A 378 -27.97 8.53 24.52
N SER A 379 -28.28 9.38 23.53
CA SER A 379 -28.10 9.15 22.10
C SER A 379 -27.87 10.44 21.31
N THR A 380 -27.23 10.35 20.15
CA THR A 380 -27.19 11.49 19.21
C THR A 380 -28.60 11.90 18.76
N ALA A 381 -28.78 13.14 18.30
CA ALA A 381 -30.10 13.68 17.93
C ALA A 381 -30.01 14.44 16.60
N TYR A 382 -29.55 13.76 15.56
CA TYR A 382 -29.55 14.27 14.19
C TYR A 382 -30.93 14.18 13.57
N ARG A 383 -31.37 15.31 12.98
CA ARG A 383 -32.56 15.40 12.13
C ARG A 383 -32.13 15.60 10.68
N ILE A 384 -32.79 14.89 9.77
CA ILE A 384 -32.59 15.07 8.34
C ILE A 384 -33.49 16.17 7.77
N LYS A 385 -32.91 17.05 6.95
CA LYS A 385 -33.58 18.06 6.14
C LYS A 385 -33.49 17.68 4.65
N ARG A 386 -34.02 18.55 3.78
CA ARG A 386 -33.89 18.39 2.32
C ARG A 386 -32.42 18.31 1.92
N ASP A 387 -32.16 17.66 0.79
CA ASP A 387 -30.83 17.52 0.21
C ASP A 387 -29.80 16.80 1.11
N LEU A 388 -30.27 15.86 1.95
CA LEU A 388 -29.44 15.04 2.85
C LEU A 388 -28.59 15.89 3.81
N VAL A 389 -29.20 16.95 4.35
CA VAL A 389 -28.58 17.80 5.37
C VAL A 389 -28.98 17.29 6.76
N TYR A 390 -27.98 16.91 7.55
CA TYR A 390 -28.13 16.42 8.92
C TYR A 390 -27.74 17.52 9.90
N LEU A 391 -28.69 17.93 10.74
CA LEU A 391 -28.44 18.92 11.78
C LEU A 391 -28.72 18.29 13.13
N TYR A 392 -27.89 18.59 14.12
CA TYR A 392 -28.26 18.29 15.50
C TYR A 392 -29.49 19.12 15.94
N GLU A 393 -30.26 18.63 16.91
CA GLU A 393 -31.52 19.27 17.33
C GLU A 393 -31.36 20.72 17.79
N ASN A 394 -30.28 21.03 18.50
CA ASN A 394 -30.00 22.35 19.06
C ASN A 394 -29.23 23.29 18.11
N VAL A 395 -28.95 22.87 16.88
CA VAL A 395 -28.24 23.70 15.90
C VAL A 395 -29.24 24.51 15.08
N PHE A 396 -29.06 25.83 15.13
CA PHE A 396 -29.83 26.81 14.37
C PHE A 396 -28.89 27.65 13.51
N PRO A 397 -28.66 27.27 12.23
CA PRO A 397 -27.87 28.09 11.32
C PRO A 397 -28.49 29.48 11.14
N SER A 398 -27.65 30.48 10.92
CA SER A 398 -28.09 31.85 10.64
C SER A 398 -29.01 31.92 9.41
N LEU A 399 -29.99 32.82 9.42
CA LEU A 399 -30.99 32.97 8.33
C LEU A 399 -30.37 33.23 6.95
N SER A 400 -29.18 33.83 6.93
CA SER A 400 -28.42 34.16 5.72
C SER A 400 -27.47 33.04 5.26
N ALA A 401 -27.24 32.02 6.12
CA ALA A 401 -26.32 30.93 5.83
C ALA A 401 -26.92 29.96 4.80
N LYS A 402 -26.09 29.52 3.85
CA LYS A 402 -26.46 28.59 2.79
C LYS A 402 -25.82 27.24 3.07
N VAL A 403 -26.54 26.40 3.80
CA VAL A 403 -26.18 24.98 3.96
C VAL A 403 -26.64 24.26 2.69
N GLY A 404 -25.68 23.82 1.88
CA GLY A 404 -25.92 23.05 0.66
C GLY A 404 -26.16 21.57 0.94
N PRO A 405 -26.16 20.72 -0.11
CA PRO A 405 -26.42 19.29 0.04
C PRO A 405 -25.30 18.59 0.81
N LEU A 406 -25.65 17.43 1.41
CA LEU A 406 -24.69 16.49 2.01
C LEU A 406 -23.82 17.15 3.09
N VAL A 407 -24.47 17.65 4.15
CA VAL A 407 -23.77 18.30 5.26
C VAL A 407 -24.21 17.67 6.56
N VAL A 408 -23.27 17.38 7.46
CA VAL A 408 -23.53 17.07 8.88
C VAL A 408 -23.03 18.23 9.73
N ILE A 409 -23.87 18.69 10.65
CA ILE A 409 -23.48 19.67 11.68
C ILE A 409 -23.74 19.09 13.07
N GLY A 410 -22.65 18.94 13.83
CA GLY A 410 -22.64 18.38 15.19
C GLY A 410 -23.25 19.28 16.24
N ASN A 411 -23.36 18.74 17.45
CA ASN A 411 -23.99 19.35 18.61
C ASN A 411 -23.37 20.73 18.95
N ASN A 412 -24.18 21.69 19.42
CA ASN A 412 -23.72 23.01 19.93
C ASN A 412 -22.93 23.88 18.93
N THR A 413 -22.87 23.52 17.66
CA THR A 413 -22.12 24.27 16.65
C THR A 413 -22.85 25.54 16.21
N LYS A 414 -22.12 26.66 16.15
CA LYS A 414 -22.62 27.98 15.73
C LYS A 414 -22.18 28.29 14.32
N VAL A 415 -23.12 28.68 13.46
CA VAL A 415 -22.85 29.04 12.05
C VAL A 415 -23.16 30.51 11.79
N GLY A 416 -22.13 31.29 11.45
CA GLY A 416 -22.24 32.71 11.14
C GLY A 416 -22.99 33.05 9.84
N ASP A 417 -23.17 34.35 9.62
CA ASP A 417 -23.92 34.89 8.48
C ASP A 417 -23.21 34.69 7.14
N ASN A 418 -23.98 34.53 6.06
CA ASN A 418 -23.52 34.38 4.67
C ASN A 418 -22.54 33.22 4.42
N THR A 419 -22.43 32.27 5.36
CA THR A 419 -21.54 31.12 5.25
C THR A 419 -22.12 30.07 4.30
N ILE A 420 -21.25 29.41 3.54
CA ILE A 420 -21.60 28.37 2.55
C ILE A 420 -20.90 27.07 2.97
N ILE A 421 -21.68 26.00 3.17
CA ILE A 421 -21.17 24.68 3.56
C ILE A 421 -21.74 23.66 2.59
N LYS A 422 -20.92 22.80 1.98
CA LYS A 422 -21.36 21.72 1.07
C LYS A 422 -20.48 20.49 1.19
N ASN A 423 -21.08 19.30 1.12
CA ASN A 423 -20.33 18.03 1.08
C ASN A 423 -19.34 17.87 2.26
N SER A 424 -19.66 18.43 3.42
CA SER A 424 -18.72 18.54 4.54
C SER A 424 -19.32 18.02 5.83
N VAL A 425 -18.46 17.48 6.69
CA VAL A 425 -18.79 17.03 8.04
C VAL A 425 -18.21 18.02 9.03
N ILE A 426 -19.05 18.51 9.93
CA ILE A 426 -18.66 19.43 11.00
C ILE A 426 -18.96 18.80 12.36
N GLY A 427 -17.94 18.76 13.21
CA GLY A 427 -17.96 18.27 14.59
C GLY A 427 -18.87 19.05 15.53
N ALA A 428 -18.81 18.65 16.80
CA ALA A 428 -19.49 19.30 17.90
C ALA A 428 -18.73 20.55 18.39
N ASN A 429 -19.45 21.45 19.06
CA ASN A 429 -18.94 22.65 19.73
C ASN A 429 -18.14 23.61 18.83
N CYS A 430 -18.29 23.51 17.51
CA CYS A 430 -17.54 24.35 16.58
C CYS A 430 -18.12 25.77 16.51
N THR A 431 -17.27 26.75 16.28
CA THR A 431 -17.69 28.14 16.02
C THR A 431 -17.24 28.57 14.64
N ILE A 432 -18.20 28.76 13.73
CA ILE A 432 -17.94 29.19 12.35
C ILE A 432 -18.30 30.67 12.20
N GLY A 433 -17.32 31.47 11.77
CA GLY A 433 -17.46 32.89 11.47
C GLY A 433 -18.39 33.22 10.29
N LYS A 434 -18.34 34.48 9.88
CA LYS A 434 -19.14 35.07 8.79
C LYS A 434 -18.43 34.96 7.45
N ASN A 435 -19.20 34.86 6.37
CA ASN A 435 -18.71 34.74 4.99
C ASN A 435 -17.73 33.57 4.76
N VAL A 436 -17.83 32.49 5.54
CA VAL A 436 -16.95 31.33 5.41
C VAL A 436 -17.41 30.42 4.28
N LYS A 437 -16.49 29.75 3.59
CA LYS A 437 -16.79 28.74 2.57
C LYS A 437 -16.11 27.43 2.91
N ILE A 438 -16.88 26.36 3.06
CA ILE A 438 -16.39 25.02 3.40
C ILE A 438 -16.95 24.05 2.36
N GLU A 439 -16.07 23.39 1.60
CA GLU A 439 -16.46 22.41 0.58
C GLU A 439 -15.63 21.12 0.72
N ASN A 440 -16.30 19.96 0.66
CA ASN A 440 -15.67 18.62 0.67
C ASN A 440 -14.68 18.37 1.82
N SER A 441 -14.90 18.99 2.98
CA SER A 441 -13.91 19.01 4.08
C SER A 441 -14.45 18.33 5.35
N ILE A 442 -13.54 17.83 6.17
CA ILE A 442 -13.85 17.17 7.44
C ILE A 442 -13.29 18.03 8.57
N ILE A 443 -14.17 18.47 9.47
CA ILE A 443 -13.84 19.33 10.59
C ILE A 443 -14.27 18.61 11.87
N TRP A 444 -13.33 18.41 12.78
CA TRP A 444 -13.55 17.71 14.05
C TRP A 444 -14.13 18.65 15.13
N ASP A 445 -14.11 18.22 16.38
CA ASP A 445 -14.77 18.91 17.48
C ASP A 445 -13.98 20.13 17.98
N ASP A 446 -14.67 21.09 18.59
CA ASP A 446 -14.07 22.27 19.24
C ASP A 446 -13.22 23.16 18.32
N VAL A 447 -13.52 23.18 17.01
CA VAL A 447 -12.81 24.02 16.04
C VAL A 447 -13.40 25.44 15.98
N VAL A 448 -12.52 26.44 16.01
CA VAL A 448 -12.88 27.86 15.85
C VAL A 448 -12.40 28.36 14.50
N ILE A 449 -13.34 28.79 13.66
CA ILE A 449 -13.08 29.31 12.31
C ILE A 449 -13.43 30.79 12.25
N GLY A 450 -12.44 31.62 11.93
CA GLY A 450 -12.58 33.07 11.76
C GLY A 450 -13.48 33.49 10.60
N ASP A 451 -13.65 34.80 10.45
CA ASP A 451 -14.43 35.43 9.40
C ASP A 451 -13.69 35.40 8.05
N ASN A 452 -14.43 35.25 6.95
CA ASN A 452 -13.92 35.25 5.56
C ASN A 452 -12.94 34.10 5.21
N VAL A 453 -13.01 32.98 5.92
CA VAL A 453 -12.15 31.80 5.68
C VAL A 453 -12.67 30.94 4.53
N LYS A 454 -11.78 30.31 3.77
CA LYS A 454 -12.10 29.31 2.75
C LYS A 454 -11.36 28.00 3.01
N ILE A 455 -12.09 26.89 2.94
CA ILE A 455 -11.57 25.54 3.17
C ILE A 455 -12.10 24.63 2.05
N ASP A 456 -11.19 23.97 1.35
CA ASP A 456 -11.50 22.97 0.33
C ASP A 456 -10.77 21.66 0.64
N GLN A 457 -11.45 20.53 0.54
CA GLN A 457 -10.88 19.18 0.61
C GLN A 457 -9.78 18.96 1.68
N SER A 458 -10.03 19.44 2.90
CA SER A 458 -9.05 19.42 3.98
C SER A 458 -9.59 18.76 5.25
N LEU A 459 -8.68 18.27 6.08
CA LEU A 459 -8.94 17.71 7.40
C LEU A 459 -8.43 18.67 8.47
N ILE A 460 -9.33 19.10 9.35
CA ILE A 460 -9.00 19.96 10.50
C ILE A 460 -9.34 19.18 11.78
N ALA A 461 -8.31 18.84 12.55
CA ALA A 461 -8.45 18.13 13.81
C ALA A 461 -8.99 19.02 14.94
N SER A 462 -9.18 18.43 16.12
CA SER A 462 -9.91 19.07 17.22
C SER A 462 -9.10 20.20 17.86
N LYS A 463 -9.81 21.13 18.50
CA LYS A 463 -9.22 22.29 19.20
C LYS A 463 -8.38 23.22 18.30
N CYS A 464 -8.55 23.15 16.97
CA CYS A 464 -7.84 24.04 16.05
C CYS A 464 -8.49 25.44 16.01
N VAL A 465 -7.66 26.47 15.80
CA VAL A 465 -8.09 27.86 15.66
C VAL A 465 -7.60 28.43 14.34
N LEU A 466 -8.53 28.77 13.45
CA LEU A 466 -8.24 29.43 12.17
C LEU A 466 -8.52 30.92 12.27
N SER A 467 -7.53 31.76 11.98
CA SER A 467 -7.69 33.22 12.00
C SER A 467 -8.51 33.75 10.82
N ASP A 468 -8.93 35.01 10.91
CA ASP A 468 -9.74 35.66 9.89
C ASP A 468 -9.01 35.81 8.55
N GLY A 469 -9.73 35.60 7.44
CA GLY A 469 -9.24 35.87 6.09
C GLY A 469 -8.34 34.79 5.48
N ILE A 470 -8.20 33.64 6.13
CA ILE A 470 -7.31 32.55 5.68
C ILE A 470 -7.94 31.71 4.56
N THR A 471 -7.10 31.28 3.63
CA THR A 471 -7.42 30.26 2.63
C THR A 471 -6.62 28.99 2.90
N ILE A 472 -7.34 27.87 3.03
CA ILE A 472 -6.79 26.52 3.12
C ILE A 472 -7.15 25.80 1.82
N ASP A 473 -6.13 25.53 1.01
CA ASP A 473 -6.27 24.78 -0.24
C ASP A 473 -6.46 23.27 0.04
N TYR A 474 -6.61 22.48 -1.02
CA TYR A 474 -6.98 21.07 -0.91
C TYR A 474 -5.83 20.17 -0.43
N GLY A 475 -6.19 19.04 0.16
CA GLY A 475 -5.24 18.03 0.63
C GLY A 475 -4.52 18.42 1.93
N CYS A 476 -4.92 19.50 2.59
CA CYS A 476 -4.27 19.93 3.81
C CYS A 476 -4.74 19.12 5.02
N ILE A 477 -3.78 18.75 5.88
CA ILE A 477 -4.02 17.99 7.12
C ILE A 477 -3.50 18.83 8.29
N ILE A 478 -4.40 19.28 9.16
CA ILE A 478 -4.06 20.11 10.32
C ILE A 478 -4.30 19.29 11.59
N SER A 479 -3.23 18.98 12.33
CA SER A 479 -3.28 18.21 13.58
C SER A 479 -3.91 19.00 14.74
N PHE A 480 -4.12 18.34 15.86
CA PHE A 480 -4.79 18.88 17.04
C PHE A 480 -4.17 20.19 17.54
N GLY A 481 -5.00 21.08 18.07
CA GLY A 481 -4.53 22.29 18.76
C GLY A 481 -3.79 23.32 17.88
N CYS A 482 -3.75 23.13 16.57
CA CYS A 482 -3.03 24.03 15.68
C CYS A 482 -3.74 25.40 15.56
N THR A 483 -2.97 26.47 15.74
CA THR A 483 -3.42 27.84 15.48
C THR A 483 -2.86 28.32 14.14
N VAL A 484 -3.73 28.47 13.15
CA VAL A 484 -3.34 28.91 11.81
C VAL A 484 -3.61 30.40 11.64
N LYS A 485 -2.56 31.14 11.27
CA LYS A 485 -2.59 32.60 11.07
C LYS A 485 -2.34 33.04 9.64
N ARG A 486 -1.86 32.15 8.77
CA ARG A 486 -1.52 32.43 7.37
C ARG A 486 -2.19 31.44 6.43
N ASP A 487 -2.20 31.77 5.14
CA ASP A 487 -2.72 30.91 4.09
C ASP A 487 -1.87 29.63 3.96
N ILE A 488 -2.54 28.50 3.76
CA ILE A 488 -1.89 27.19 3.64
C ILE A 488 -2.06 26.71 2.19
N PRO A 489 -0.96 26.51 1.45
CA PRO A 489 -0.99 25.97 0.09
C PRO A 489 -1.33 24.46 0.10
N GLU A 490 -1.60 23.94 -1.09
CA GLU A 490 -2.07 22.58 -1.35
C GLU A 490 -1.18 21.46 -0.75
N CYS A 491 -1.84 20.40 -0.26
CA CYS A 491 -1.23 19.16 0.24
C CYS A 491 -0.23 19.34 1.40
N ARG A 492 -0.40 20.35 2.25
CA ARG A 492 0.49 20.64 3.39
C ARG A 492 -0.01 20.03 4.70
N ARG A 493 0.91 19.70 5.60
CA ARG A 493 0.59 19.09 6.90
C ARG A 493 1.13 19.93 8.05
N LEU A 494 0.28 20.25 9.01
CA LEU A 494 0.64 21.04 10.17
C LEU A 494 0.47 20.24 11.46
N THR A 495 1.36 20.46 12.40
CA THR A 495 1.32 19.83 13.72
C THR A 495 1.83 20.76 14.81
N THR A 496 1.35 20.55 16.02
CA THR A 496 1.97 21.10 17.24
C THR A 496 2.91 20.09 17.90
N PHE A 497 2.89 18.84 17.43
CA PHE A 497 3.72 17.77 17.96
C PHE A 497 5.13 17.83 17.36
N GLN A 498 6.13 17.95 18.23
CA GLN A 498 7.53 17.87 17.85
C GLN A 498 8.09 16.54 18.36
N GLU A 499 8.32 15.61 17.44
CA GLU A 499 8.78 14.26 17.75
C GLU A 499 10.21 14.33 18.32
N LEU A 500 10.40 13.91 19.57
CA LEU A 500 11.74 13.70 20.15
C LEU A 500 12.32 12.42 19.51
N LEU A 501 13.43 12.54 18.78
CA LEU A 501 14.17 11.36 18.32
C LEU A 501 14.58 10.49 19.53
N PRO A 502 14.76 9.17 19.37
CA PRO A 502 15.14 8.24 20.45
C PRO A 502 16.37 8.67 21.27
N ASP A 503 17.24 9.51 20.70
CA ASP A 503 18.45 10.04 21.31
C ASP A 503 18.25 11.40 22.03
N GLY A 504 17.02 11.91 22.13
CA GLY A 504 16.71 13.18 22.81
C GLY A 504 17.25 14.42 22.11
N LEU A 505 17.63 14.30 20.84
CA LEU A 505 18.02 15.40 19.96
C LEU A 505 16.82 15.82 19.10
N PHE A 506 16.65 17.12 18.91
CA PHE A 506 15.74 17.64 17.89
C PHE A 506 16.23 17.20 16.51
N PRO A 507 15.35 16.92 15.53
CA PRO A 507 15.78 16.75 14.15
C PRO A 507 16.33 18.11 13.68
N THR A 508 17.64 18.28 13.83
CA THR A 508 18.39 19.27 13.06
C THR A 508 18.36 18.83 11.60
N GLU A 509 18.32 19.78 10.68
CA GLU A 509 18.12 19.68 9.22
C GLU A 509 19.07 18.74 8.44
N GLU A 510 19.80 17.82 9.08
CA GLU A 510 20.81 16.96 8.48
C GLU A 510 20.84 15.54 9.10
N THR A 511 19.68 14.92 9.34
CA THR A 511 19.66 13.45 9.41
C THR A 511 19.38 12.93 8.02
N ASP A 512 20.38 12.33 7.37
CA ASP A 512 20.22 11.53 6.15
C ASP A 512 19.13 10.49 6.42
N VAL A 513 17.88 10.79 6.05
CA VAL A 513 16.79 9.82 6.06
C VAL A 513 17.13 8.86 4.94
N THR A 514 17.73 7.73 5.28
CA THR A 514 17.86 6.60 4.36
C THR A 514 16.44 6.22 3.93
N LEU A 515 16.08 6.65 2.71
CA LEU A 515 14.81 6.31 2.11
C LEU A 515 14.65 4.78 2.13
N PRO A 516 13.48 4.25 2.51
CA PRO A 516 13.21 2.82 2.38
C PRO A 516 13.53 2.36 0.96
N PRO A 517 14.08 1.15 0.77
CA PRO A 517 14.51 0.67 -0.56
C PRO A 517 13.37 0.60 -1.58
N ASP A 518 12.11 0.61 -1.11
CA ASP A 518 10.90 0.50 -1.93
C ASP A 518 10.39 1.86 -2.45
N VAL A 519 11.05 2.99 -2.16
CA VAL A 519 10.60 4.32 -2.60
C VAL A 519 11.08 4.66 -4.01
N PRO A 520 10.18 4.94 -4.97
CA PRO A 520 10.59 5.41 -6.29
C PRO A 520 11.40 6.71 -6.21
N SER A 521 12.48 6.78 -7.00
CA SER A 521 13.39 7.93 -7.03
C SER A 521 12.70 9.26 -7.39
N TRP A 522 11.68 9.22 -8.25
CA TRP A 522 10.87 10.40 -8.61
C TRP A 522 10.09 10.96 -7.41
N LEU A 523 9.58 10.10 -6.53
CA LEU A 523 8.77 10.50 -5.38
C LEU A 523 9.64 11.16 -4.31
N GLY A 524 10.89 10.69 -4.16
CA GLY A 524 11.90 11.35 -3.33
C GLY A 524 12.20 12.78 -3.81
N LYS A 525 12.53 12.95 -5.10
CA LYS A 525 12.78 14.26 -5.71
C LYS A 525 11.59 15.22 -5.59
N PHE A 526 10.37 14.72 -5.78
CA PHE A 526 9.15 15.51 -5.61
C PHE A 526 9.00 16.05 -4.18
N CYS A 527 9.24 15.19 -3.18
CA CYS A 527 9.18 15.61 -1.78
C CYS A 527 10.24 16.68 -1.48
N GLU A 528 11.48 16.48 -1.93
CA GLU A 528 12.56 17.46 -1.76
C GLU A 528 12.19 18.85 -2.33
N GLN A 529 11.69 18.90 -3.57
CA GLN A 529 11.26 20.15 -4.20
C GLN A 529 10.07 20.81 -3.49
N LYS A 530 9.10 20.02 -3.03
CA LYS A 530 7.93 20.53 -2.30
C LYS A 530 8.32 21.18 -0.97
N PHE A 531 9.36 20.67 -0.32
CA PHE A 531 9.77 21.09 1.02
C PHE A 531 10.96 22.07 1.04
N GLU A 532 11.48 22.48 -0.12
CA GLU A 532 12.58 23.45 -0.25
C GLU A 532 12.22 24.84 0.31
N ASP A 533 10.93 25.22 0.27
CA ASP A 533 10.39 26.46 0.86
C ASP A 533 9.37 26.15 1.98
N PRO A 534 9.82 25.97 3.25
CA PRO A 534 8.91 25.75 4.37
C PRO A 534 8.05 26.98 4.66
N ILE A 535 6.81 26.76 5.08
CA ILE A 535 5.88 27.86 5.37
C ILE A 535 6.35 28.58 6.64
N ASP A 536 6.71 29.87 6.52
CA ASP A 536 6.91 30.72 7.70
C ASP A 536 5.55 30.92 8.41
N LEU A 537 5.30 30.14 9.46
CA LEU A 537 4.07 30.21 10.26
C LEU A 537 4.17 31.27 11.38
N GLY A 538 5.37 31.84 11.60
CA GLY A 538 5.67 32.78 12.69
C GLY A 538 5.84 32.11 14.07
N GLU A 539 6.67 32.69 14.92
CA GLU A 539 6.85 32.24 16.31
C GLU A 539 5.83 32.94 17.23
N ASP A 540 4.94 32.17 17.87
CA ASP A 540 4.14 32.64 19.01
C ASP A 540 4.72 32.10 20.32
N GLU A 541 4.72 32.93 21.37
CA GLU A 541 5.31 32.61 22.69
C GLU A 541 4.66 31.40 23.41
N ASN A 542 3.51 30.89 22.93
CA ASN A 542 2.72 29.84 23.63
C ASN A 542 2.46 28.55 22.84
N TYR A 543 2.49 28.56 21.50
CA TYR A 543 2.19 27.38 20.66
C TYR A 543 2.98 27.44 19.35
N THR A 544 4.05 26.65 19.23
CA THR A 544 4.83 26.54 17.99
C THR A 544 4.17 25.53 17.06
N VAL A 545 3.35 26.02 16.12
CA VAL A 545 2.86 25.18 15.01
C VAL A 545 3.99 25.00 14.03
N THR A 546 4.34 23.75 13.71
CA THR A 546 5.38 23.41 12.75
C THR A 546 4.79 22.65 11.56
N GLU A 547 5.42 22.80 10.41
CA GLU A 547 5.12 21.95 9.26
C GLU A 547 5.64 20.53 9.51
N PHE A 548 4.84 19.53 9.18
CA PHE A 548 5.20 18.12 9.29
C PHE A 548 5.60 17.57 7.93
N PHE A 549 6.78 16.95 7.88
CA PHE A 549 7.31 16.31 6.68
C PHE A 549 7.05 14.80 6.74
N PRO A 550 6.06 14.29 5.99
CA PRO A 550 5.73 12.87 6.00
C PRO A 550 6.75 12.05 5.21
N THR A 551 6.71 10.72 5.37
CA THR A 551 7.43 9.81 4.48
C THR A 551 6.92 9.96 3.05
N PRO A 552 7.77 9.80 2.01
CA PRO A 552 7.35 10.02 0.63
C PRO A 552 6.14 9.17 0.20
N MET A 553 6.02 7.94 0.71
CA MET A 553 4.88 7.04 0.46
C MET A 553 3.54 7.63 0.90
N HIS A 554 3.51 8.41 1.98
CA HIS A 554 2.28 9.01 2.48
C HIS A 554 1.75 10.13 1.57
N GLU A 555 2.52 10.61 0.59
CA GLU A 555 2.08 11.64 -0.36
C GLU A 555 1.31 11.07 -1.55
N ILE A 556 1.40 9.76 -1.83
CA ILE A 556 0.73 9.11 -2.97
C ILE A 556 -0.79 9.35 -2.98
N PRO A 557 -1.53 9.20 -1.85
CA PRO A 557 -2.97 9.45 -1.86
C PRO A 557 -3.33 10.90 -2.20
N LEU A 558 -2.49 11.86 -1.77
CA LEU A 558 -2.68 13.28 -2.08
C LEU A 558 -2.41 13.56 -3.57
N LEU A 559 -1.41 12.91 -4.16
CA LEU A 559 -1.16 12.97 -5.60
C LEU A 559 -2.34 12.41 -6.42
N ARG A 560 -2.97 11.31 -5.97
CA ARG A 560 -4.19 10.77 -6.60
C ARG A 560 -5.34 11.77 -6.56
N MET A 561 -5.49 12.50 -5.44
CA MET A 561 -6.46 13.58 -5.31
C MET A 561 -6.18 14.73 -6.29
N ALA A 562 -4.91 15.11 -6.46
CA ALA A 562 -4.48 16.12 -7.42
C ALA A 562 -4.72 15.68 -8.88
N GLN A 563 -4.48 14.39 -9.19
CA GLN A 563 -4.79 13.82 -10.51
C GLN A 563 -6.28 13.91 -10.83
N ALA A 564 -7.16 13.60 -9.89
CA ALA A 564 -8.61 13.71 -10.08
C ALA A 564 -9.09 15.14 -10.41
N ARG A 565 -8.24 16.15 -10.16
CA ARG A 565 -8.49 17.56 -10.44
C ARG A 565 -7.79 18.07 -11.71
N ASP A 566 -7.12 17.20 -12.47
CA ASP A 566 -6.21 17.56 -13.57
C ASP A 566 -5.15 18.61 -13.15
N LYS A 567 -4.75 18.58 -11.88
CA LYS A 567 -3.76 19.49 -11.27
C LYS A 567 -2.58 18.69 -10.72
N LEU A 568 -2.14 17.66 -11.43
CA LEU A 568 -0.98 16.91 -10.96
C LEU A 568 0.25 17.85 -10.98
N PRO A 569 0.97 17.99 -9.85
CA PRO A 569 2.13 18.89 -9.76
C PRO A 569 3.40 18.31 -10.41
N ILE A 570 3.29 17.16 -11.09
CA ILE A 570 4.40 16.38 -11.67
C ILE A 570 4.08 16.14 -13.15
N GLU A 571 5.09 16.25 -14.01
CA GLU A 571 4.96 15.91 -15.43
C GLU A 571 4.84 14.38 -15.58
N PRO A 572 3.90 13.87 -16.40
CA PRO A 572 3.69 12.42 -16.58
C PRO A 572 4.93 11.63 -17.02
N GLU A 573 5.85 12.27 -17.74
CA GLU A 573 7.07 11.67 -18.29
C GLU A 573 8.06 11.24 -17.20
N ASP A 574 8.17 12.00 -16.10
CA ASP A 574 9.06 11.71 -14.97
C ASP A 574 8.61 10.47 -14.16
N ILE A 575 7.31 10.17 -14.18
CA ILE A 575 6.72 8.99 -13.51
C ILE A 575 7.01 7.73 -14.34
N LEU A 576 6.87 7.82 -15.67
CA LEU A 576 7.05 6.70 -16.59
C LEU A 576 8.51 6.23 -16.66
N GLN A 577 9.47 7.15 -16.67
CA GLN A 577 10.93 6.86 -16.68
C GLN A 577 11.44 6.15 -15.42
N ALA A 578 10.71 6.19 -14.31
CA ALA A 578 11.11 5.59 -13.05
C ALA A 578 10.41 4.24 -12.76
N SER A 579 9.24 3.99 -13.36
CA SER A 579 8.57 2.69 -13.34
C SER A 579 9.21 1.66 -14.27
N TYR A 580 9.98 2.12 -15.24
CA TYR A 580 10.73 1.29 -16.18
C TYR A 580 12.14 1.88 -16.28
N PRO A 581 13.19 1.25 -15.70
CA PRO A 581 14.53 1.51 -16.24
C PRO A 581 14.44 1.23 -17.74
N GLU A 582 15.05 2.09 -18.57
CA GLU A 582 15.12 1.89 -20.02
C GLU A 582 15.69 0.49 -20.30
N GLU A 583 14.82 -0.52 -20.44
CA GLU A 583 15.05 -1.60 -21.38
C GLU A 583 15.10 -0.88 -22.72
N GLU A 584 16.30 -0.82 -23.31
CA GLU A 584 16.48 -0.34 -24.68
C GLU A 584 15.38 -0.98 -25.53
N GLU A 585 14.59 -0.14 -26.21
CA GLU A 585 13.46 -0.58 -27.01
C GLU A 585 13.91 -1.64 -28.03
N ASP A 586 13.74 -2.91 -27.70
CA ASP A 586 13.69 -3.98 -28.70
C ASP A 586 12.44 -3.72 -29.54
N GLN A 587 12.63 -2.99 -30.63
CA GLN A 587 11.65 -2.80 -31.68
C GLN A 587 11.28 -4.16 -32.26
N PHE A 588 10.26 -4.80 -31.69
CA PHE A 588 9.45 -5.78 -32.40
C PHE A 588 8.66 -5.02 -33.48
N GLU A 589 9.30 -4.79 -34.63
CA GLU A 589 8.58 -4.46 -35.85
C GLU A 589 7.67 -5.64 -36.20
N ASN A 590 6.37 -5.41 -36.09
CA ASN A 590 5.38 -6.24 -36.74
C ASN A 590 5.61 -6.13 -38.26
N GLU A 591 5.91 -7.25 -38.90
CA GLU A 591 5.83 -7.39 -40.36
C GLU A 591 4.39 -7.11 -40.82
N GLU A 592 4.09 -5.86 -41.17
CA GLU A 592 3.03 -5.53 -42.11
C GLU A 592 3.66 -5.08 -43.42
N GLU A 593 3.44 -5.89 -44.46
CA GLU A 593 3.72 -5.56 -45.85
C GLU A 593 3.06 -4.23 -46.23
N ASP A 594 3.81 -3.26 -46.74
CA ASP A 594 3.39 -2.43 -47.88
C ASP A 594 4.53 -1.53 -48.44
N VAL A 595 5.00 -1.92 -49.64
CA VAL A 595 5.35 -1.11 -50.83
C VAL A 595 6.25 0.14 -50.71
N GLU A 596 7.43 0.03 -51.32
CA GLU A 596 8.26 1.02 -52.05
C GLU A 596 8.01 2.53 -51.82
N ASN A 597 9.01 3.26 -51.29
CA ASN A 597 9.61 4.39 -52.04
C ASN A 597 10.97 4.86 -51.50
N ASP A 598 11.78 5.33 -52.44
CA ASP A 598 13.19 5.74 -52.39
C ASP A 598 13.58 6.89 -51.43
N GLY A 599 14.83 6.86 -50.94
CA GLY A 599 15.68 8.07 -50.91
C GLY A 599 16.48 8.41 -49.64
N GLU A 600 17.79 8.12 -49.71
CA GLU A 600 18.95 8.89 -49.20
C GLU A 600 19.23 9.01 -47.68
N ASP A 601 20.18 8.16 -47.26
CA ASP A 601 21.42 8.43 -46.51
C ASP A 601 21.36 9.20 -45.17
N ASN A 602 21.54 8.45 -44.08
CA ASN A 602 22.47 8.80 -43.00
C ASN A 602 23.09 7.52 -42.42
N GLU A 603 24.34 7.27 -42.82
CA GLU A 603 25.22 6.25 -42.27
C GLU A 603 25.54 6.58 -40.80
N ASN A 604 25.02 5.76 -39.90
CA ASN A 604 25.65 5.34 -38.64
C ASN A 604 24.96 4.01 -38.27
N GLU A 605 25.31 2.97 -39.02
CA GLU A 605 24.91 1.61 -38.70
C GLU A 605 25.56 1.23 -37.35
N ASN A 606 24.72 0.80 -36.40
CA ASN A 606 25.16 0.09 -35.22
C ASN A 606 25.94 -1.16 -35.67
N GLU A 607 27.28 -1.11 -35.63
CA GLU A 607 28.17 -2.23 -35.94
C GLU A 607 28.01 -3.32 -34.88
N LYS A 608 27.03 -4.20 -35.04
CA LYS A 608 26.77 -5.33 -34.15
C LYS A 608 27.93 -6.33 -34.23
N CYS A 609 28.48 -6.75 -33.10
CA CYS A 609 29.43 -7.86 -33.05
C CYS A 609 28.69 -9.14 -33.46
N ASP A 610 29.21 -9.87 -34.46
CA ASP A 610 28.63 -11.16 -34.88
C ASP A 610 28.83 -12.28 -33.83
N VAL A 611 29.54 -11.99 -32.74
CA VAL A 611 29.76 -12.89 -31.62
C VAL A 611 28.68 -12.65 -30.55
N PRO A 612 27.77 -13.61 -30.28
CA PRO A 612 26.66 -13.42 -29.35
C PRO A 612 27.18 -13.44 -27.91
N ILE A 613 27.22 -12.28 -27.28
CA ILE A 613 27.68 -12.13 -25.90
C ILE A 613 26.56 -11.55 -25.05
N ASN A 614 26.44 -12.07 -23.83
CA ASN A 614 25.44 -11.60 -22.87
C ASN A 614 25.99 -10.38 -22.09
N GLU A 615 25.55 -9.18 -22.47
CA GLU A 615 26.00 -7.92 -21.87
C GLU A 615 25.56 -7.74 -20.41
N GLU A 616 24.42 -8.30 -20.02
CA GLU A 616 23.94 -8.27 -18.62
C GLU A 616 24.83 -9.13 -17.71
N PHE A 617 25.22 -10.30 -18.21
CA PHE A 617 26.15 -11.18 -17.52
C PHE A 617 27.51 -10.49 -17.32
N LEU A 618 28.02 -9.78 -18.34
CA LEU A 618 29.31 -9.09 -18.26
C LEU A 618 29.34 -8.02 -17.16
N LYS A 619 28.30 -7.20 -17.05
CA LYS A 619 28.21 -6.15 -16.02
C LYS A 619 28.20 -6.75 -14.61
N LEU A 620 27.39 -7.79 -14.40
CA LEU A 620 27.30 -8.49 -13.12
C LEU A 620 28.60 -9.23 -12.77
N ALA A 621 29.25 -9.85 -13.76
CA ALA A 621 30.52 -10.52 -13.57
C ALA A 621 31.64 -9.55 -13.20
N GLN A 622 31.72 -8.38 -13.85
CA GLN A 622 32.70 -7.33 -13.52
C GLN A 622 32.51 -6.80 -12.09
N GLU A 623 31.27 -6.53 -11.68
CA GLU A 623 31.00 -6.04 -10.32
C GLU A 623 31.42 -7.08 -9.27
N LEU A 624 31.12 -8.36 -9.50
CA LEU A 624 31.54 -9.45 -8.61
C LEU A 624 33.05 -9.62 -8.57
N ILE A 625 33.74 -9.58 -9.72
CA ILE A 625 35.20 -9.68 -9.78
C ILE A 625 35.86 -8.51 -9.03
N ASN A 626 35.38 -7.28 -9.22
CA ASN A 626 35.89 -6.10 -8.52
C ASN A 626 35.64 -6.15 -7.00
N GLN A 627 34.48 -6.68 -6.57
CA GLN A 627 34.18 -6.91 -5.16
C GLN A 627 35.04 -8.04 -4.55
N ALA A 628 35.35 -9.08 -5.31
CA ALA A 628 36.20 -10.18 -4.87
C ALA A 628 37.66 -9.74 -4.68
N ILE A 629 38.18 -8.89 -5.59
CA ILE A 629 39.55 -8.36 -5.53
C ILE A 629 39.73 -7.41 -4.33
N THR A 630 38.74 -6.57 -4.03
CA THR A 630 38.83 -5.58 -2.92
C THR A 630 38.76 -6.21 -1.52
N LYS A 631 38.23 -7.44 -1.40
CA LYS A 631 37.99 -8.10 -0.09
C LYS A 631 39.11 -9.03 0.37
N ASP A 632 40.32 -8.99 -0.22
CA ASP A 632 41.45 -9.88 0.12
C ASP A 632 41.10 -11.39 -0.02
N GLY A 633 40.10 -11.71 -0.86
CA GLY A 633 39.68 -13.08 -1.16
C GLY A 633 40.30 -13.52 -2.48
N GLY A 634 41.45 -14.20 -2.41
CA GLY A 634 42.24 -14.63 -3.57
C GLY A 634 41.47 -15.40 -4.66
N LEU A 635 42.19 -15.69 -5.75
CA LEU A 635 41.72 -16.26 -7.03
C LEU A 635 40.67 -17.39 -6.95
N ASP A 636 40.66 -18.17 -5.85
CA ASP A 636 39.71 -19.25 -5.59
C ASP A 636 38.26 -18.78 -5.37
N ASN A 637 38.06 -17.58 -4.83
CA ASN A 637 36.73 -16.99 -4.66
C ASN A 637 36.15 -16.56 -6.00
N VAL A 638 36.93 -15.88 -6.83
CA VAL A 638 36.55 -15.48 -8.19
C VAL A 638 36.10 -16.70 -9.01
N LYS A 639 36.85 -17.80 -8.91
CA LYS A 639 36.52 -19.06 -9.60
C LYS A 639 35.16 -19.64 -9.16
N THR A 640 34.82 -19.54 -7.89
CA THR A 640 33.59 -20.11 -7.32
C THR A 640 32.39 -19.22 -7.61
N GLU A 641 32.55 -17.90 -7.48
CA GLU A 641 31.51 -16.92 -7.74
C GLU A 641 31.17 -16.81 -9.23
N LEU A 642 32.18 -16.72 -10.10
CA LEU A 642 31.98 -16.71 -11.56
C LEU A 642 31.38 -18.03 -12.05
N GLY A 643 31.80 -19.16 -11.45
CA GLY A 643 31.20 -20.47 -11.73
C GLY A 643 29.73 -20.56 -11.29
N SER A 644 29.36 -19.95 -10.18
CA SER A 644 27.98 -19.91 -9.69
C SER A 644 27.11 -18.98 -10.55
N LEU A 645 27.66 -17.82 -10.97
CA LEU A 645 27.00 -16.88 -11.86
C LEU A 645 26.74 -17.51 -13.24
N LYS A 646 27.73 -18.21 -13.81
CA LYS A 646 27.58 -18.98 -15.06
C LYS A 646 26.41 -19.96 -14.98
N MET A 647 26.27 -20.68 -13.86
CA MET A 647 25.20 -21.67 -13.69
C MET A 647 23.83 -21.03 -13.50
N LYS A 648 23.77 -19.83 -12.94
CA LYS A 648 22.52 -19.08 -12.71
C LYS A 648 21.98 -18.48 -14.00
N GLU A 649 22.84 -17.84 -14.79
CA GLU A 649 22.46 -17.12 -16.02
C GLU A 649 22.56 -17.98 -17.30
N GLY A 650 23.13 -19.18 -17.21
CA GLY A 650 23.32 -20.06 -18.37
C GLY A 650 24.35 -19.54 -19.38
N ALA A 651 25.30 -18.72 -18.93
CA ALA A 651 26.30 -18.06 -19.78
C ALA A 651 27.30 -19.03 -20.43
N ILE A 652 27.84 -18.61 -21.58
CA ILE A 652 28.80 -19.38 -22.38
C ILE A 652 30.21 -19.19 -21.77
N GLU A 653 31.12 -20.12 -22.05
CA GLU A 653 32.51 -20.07 -21.57
C GLU A 653 33.26 -18.85 -22.10
N LEU A 654 32.86 -18.36 -23.29
CA LEU A 654 33.35 -17.14 -23.89
C LEU A 654 33.05 -15.90 -23.04
N ASP A 655 31.81 -15.75 -22.55
CA ASP A 655 31.40 -14.61 -21.73
C ASP A 655 32.23 -14.49 -20.45
N CYS A 656 32.59 -15.64 -19.87
CA CYS A 656 33.44 -15.74 -18.69
C CYS A 656 34.89 -15.31 -18.99
N ALA A 657 35.45 -15.68 -20.15
CA ALA A 657 36.79 -15.29 -20.56
C ALA A 657 36.87 -13.78 -20.86
N VAL A 658 35.85 -13.24 -21.53
CA VAL A 658 35.73 -11.82 -21.84
C VAL A 658 35.65 -10.97 -20.56
N ALA A 659 34.83 -11.38 -19.59
CA ALA A 659 34.73 -10.70 -18.29
C ALA A 659 36.08 -10.60 -17.56
N LEU A 660 36.89 -11.66 -17.62
CA LEU A 660 38.22 -11.71 -17.00
C LEU A 660 39.22 -10.77 -17.69
N ILE A 661 39.19 -10.68 -19.02
CA ILE A 661 40.08 -9.79 -19.78
C ILE A 661 39.75 -8.32 -19.47
N ILE A 662 38.48 -7.95 -19.44
CA ILE A 662 38.08 -6.57 -19.12
C ILE A 662 38.46 -6.23 -17.67
N ALA A 663 38.21 -7.14 -16.72
CA ALA A 663 38.58 -6.93 -15.32
C ALA A 663 40.11 -6.80 -15.12
N ALA A 664 40.92 -7.52 -15.89
CA ALA A 664 42.38 -7.38 -15.87
C ALA A 664 42.83 -5.99 -16.35
N ILE A 665 42.13 -5.41 -17.32
CA ILE A 665 42.42 -4.07 -17.86
C ILE A 665 41.97 -2.98 -16.88
N ASP A 666 40.79 -3.12 -16.28
CA ASP A 666 40.31 -2.19 -15.27
C ASP A 666 41.24 -2.14 -14.05
N MET A 667 41.83 -3.28 -13.67
CA MET A 667 42.89 -3.33 -12.65
C MET A 667 44.16 -2.58 -13.06
N SER A 668 44.59 -2.73 -14.32
CA SER A 668 45.77 -2.01 -14.83
C SER A 668 45.54 -0.50 -14.91
N ASN A 669 44.32 -0.07 -15.23
CA ASN A 669 43.96 1.36 -15.27
C ASN A 669 43.79 1.97 -13.87
N ALA A 670 43.39 1.18 -12.86
CA ALA A 670 43.16 1.66 -11.50
C ALA A 670 44.45 1.80 -10.66
N ASN A 671 45.47 0.98 -10.93
CA ASN A 671 46.74 0.97 -10.21
C ASN A 671 47.90 1.40 -11.12
N GLU A 672 48.32 2.68 -11.08
CA GLU A 672 49.46 3.21 -11.88
C GLU A 672 50.81 2.48 -11.64
N GLU A 673 50.90 1.55 -10.68
CA GLU A 673 52.11 0.77 -10.35
C GLU A 673 52.12 -0.69 -10.86
N ASP A 674 50.98 -1.26 -11.30
CA ASP A 674 50.92 -2.65 -11.80
C ASP A 674 50.97 -2.68 -13.34
N ASP A 675 52.05 -3.22 -13.90
CA ASP A 675 52.13 -3.50 -15.35
C ASP A 675 50.98 -4.43 -15.77
N LEU A 676 50.31 -4.16 -16.89
CA LEU A 676 49.21 -4.95 -17.46
C LEU A 676 49.55 -6.45 -17.56
N GLN A 677 50.85 -6.75 -17.72
CA GLN A 677 51.41 -8.09 -17.66
C GLN A 677 51.16 -8.79 -16.32
N SER A 678 51.41 -8.14 -15.19
CA SER A 678 51.24 -8.74 -13.85
C SER A 678 49.78 -9.03 -13.49
N ALA A 679 48.84 -8.30 -14.10
CA ALA A 679 47.40 -8.51 -13.92
C ALA A 679 46.89 -9.72 -14.71
N LEU A 680 47.38 -9.90 -15.94
CA LEU A 680 47.03 -11.06 -16.76
C LEU A 680 47.64 -12.37 -16.23
N ASP A 681 48.84 -12.34 -15.65
CA ASP A 681 49.47 -13.52 -15.00
C ASP A 681 48.60 -14.09 -13.86
N LYS A 682 47.83 -13.23 -13.18
CA LYS A 682 46.95 -13.68 -12.09
C LYS A 682 45.77 -14.50 -12.62
N PHE A 683 45.30 -14.24 -13.84
CA PHE A 683 44.10 -14.89 -14.40
C PHE A 683 44.40 -15.96 -15.46
N GLU A 684 45.67 -16.18 -15.80
CA GLU A 684 46.12 -17.16 -16.79
C GLU A 684 45.52 -18.57 -16.55
N ASP A 685 45.60 -19.06 -15.31
CA ASP A 685 45.05 -20.37 -14.89
C ASP A 685 43.53 -20.50 -15.11
N LEU A 686 42.80 -19.38 -15.06
CA LEU A 686 41.35 -19.35 -15.30
C LEU A 686 41.03 -19.21 -16.78
N LEU A 687 41.78 -18.40 -17.52
CA LEU A 687 41.65 -18.24 -18.96
C LEU A 687 41.88 -19.57 -19.69
N PHE A 688 42.91 -20.34 -19.31
CA PHE A 688 43.14 -21.69 -19.85
C PHE A 688 41.96 -22.64 -19.65
N LYS A 689 41.21 -22.48 -18.56
CA LYS A 689 40.06 -23.35 -18.26
C LYS A 689 38.83 -22.99 -19.09
N TYR A 690 38.63 -21.71 -19.42
CA TYR A 690 37.49 -21.24 -20.20
C TYR A 690 37.75 -21.26 -21.73
N LEU A 691 39.03 -21.30 -22.14
CA LEU A 691 39.47 -21.33 -23.54
C LEU A 691 40.04 -22.70 -23.95
N GLU A 692 39.31 -23.79 -23.68
CA GLU A 692 39.77 -25.16 -23.96
C GLU A 692 39.72 -25.51 -25.46
N THR A 693 38.84 -24.87 -26.25
CA THR A 693 38.65 -25.15 -27.69
C THR A 693 39.32 -24.09 -28.57
N SER A 694 39.85 -24.51 -29.72
CA SER A 694 40.45 -23.60 -30.72
C SER A 694 39.45 -22.59 -31.30
N GLU A 695 38.17 -22.97 -31.35
CA GLU A 695 37.06 -22.12 -31.79
C GLU A 695 36.82 -20.97 -30.79
N ASN A 696 36.70 -21.26 -29.49
CA ASN A 696 36.54 -20.23 -28.46
C ASN A 696 37.75 -19.27 -28.40
N GLN A 697 38.96 -19.78 -28.66
CA GLN A 697 40.18 -18.96 -28.72
C GLN A 697 40.14 -17.96 -29.88
N ALA A 698 39.69 -18.38 -31.06
CA ALA A 698 39.52 -17.49 -32.22
C ALA A 698 38.40 -16.46 -31.97
N ASP A 699 37.28 -16.88 -31.37
CA ASP A 699 36.14 -16.01 -31.08
C ASP A 699 36.48 -14.91 -30.07
N VAL A 700 37.29 -15.20 -29.04
CA VAL A 700 37.80 -14.15 -28.12
C VAL A 700 38.63 -13.11 -28.88
N LEU A 701 39.46 -13.52 -29.84
CA LEU A 701 40.29 -12.60 -30.62
C LEU A 701 39.45 -11.72 -31.54
N TYR A 702 38.43 -12.28 -32.20
CA TYR A 702 37.48 -11.50 -32.99
C TYR A 702 36.68 -10.52 -32.13
N TRP A 703 36.20 -10.97 -30.97
CA TRP A 703 35.50 -10.10 -30.04
C TRP A 703 36.39 -8.96 -29.54
N TRP A 704 37.63 -9.27 -29.16
CA TRP A 704 38.59 -8.26 -28.69
C TRP A 704 38.94 -7.25 -29.78
N GLN A 705 39.08 -7.71 -31.02
CA GLN A 705 39.30 -6.87 -32.19
C GLN A 705 38.10 -5.94 -32.45
N TRP A 706 36.87 -6.43 -32.30
CA TRP A 706 35.66 -5.61 -32.39
C TRP A 706 35.58 -4.60 -31.23
N TYR A 707 35.79 -5.03 -29.99
CA TYR A 707 35.76 -4.17 -28.80
C TYR A 707 36.75 -3.00 -28.89
N CYS A 708 37.95 -3.25 -29.44
CA CYS A 708 38.94 -2.21 -29.67
C CYS A 708 38.65 -1.34 -30.91
N ALA A 709 37.87 -1.83 -31.87
CA ALA A 709 37.48 -1.05 -33.06
C ALA A 709 36.47 0.05 -32.71
N VAL A 710 35.59 -0.18 -31.73
CA VAL A 710 34.59 0.80 -31.25
C VAL A 710 35.24 2.09 -30.72
N ASP A 711 36.43 2.02 -30.12
CA ASP A 711 37.20 3.18 -29.65
C ASP A 711 38.68 3.07 -30.06
N TYR A 712 38.89 3.20 -31.38
CA TYR A 712 40.18 3.02 -32.04
C TYR A 712 41.29 3.94 -31.48
N SER A 713 40.96 5.13 -30.99
CA SER A 713 41.97 6.12 -30.58
C SER A 713 42.64 5.78 -29.25
N ASN A 714 41.92 5.20 -28.30
CA ASN A 714 42.43 4.91 -26.96
C ASN A 714 42.89 3.44 -26.80
N ARG A 715 42.26 2.50 -27.51
CA ARG A 715 42.46 1.06 -27.27
C ARG A 715 43.44 0.37 -28.22
N LYS A 716 44.02 1.11 -29.18
CA LYS A 716 44.98 0.55 -30.15
C LYS A 716 46.25 0.02 -29.49
N GLU A 717 46.80 0.75 -28.52
CA GLU A 717 48.04 0.33 -27.82
C GLU A 717 47.77 -0.88 -26.92
N LEU A 718 46.63 -0.89 -26.22
CA LEU A 718 46.16 -2.01 -25.39
C LEU A 718 45.88 -3.28 -26.22
N PHE A 719 45.32 -3.14 -27.43
CA PHE A 719 45.05 -4.26 -28.31
C PHE A 719 46.31 -5.04 -28.66
N VAL A 720 47.38 -4.33 -29.04
CA VAL A 720 48.65 -4.95 -29.43
C VAL A 720 49.32 -5.66 -28.25
N GLU A 721 49.27 -5.08 -27.06
CA GLU A 721 49.89 -5.65 -25.86
C GLU A 721 49.19 -6.93 -25.38
N VAL A 722 47.85 -6.92 -25.34
CA VAL A 722 47.04 -8.08 -24.92
C VAL A 722 47.17 -9.24 -25.90
N VAL A 723 47.10 -8.98 -27.21
CA VAL A 723 47.23 -10.05 -28.22
C VAL A 723 48.63 -10.66 -28.23
N LYS A 724 49.69 -9.85 -28.09
CA LYS A 724 51.07 -10.37 -27.97
C LYS A 724 51.19 -11.30 -26.78
N LYS A 725 50.62 -10.93 -25.63
CA LYS A 725 50.69 -11.74 -24.42
C LYS A 725 49.90 -13.05 -24.52
N LEU A 726 48.68 -13.02 -25.05
CA LEU A 726 47.88 -14.22 -25.27
C LEU A 726 48.56 -15.24 -26.21
N VAL A 727 49.43 -14.77 -27.11
CA VAL A 727 50.24 -15.60 -28.01
C VAL A 727 51.57 -16.04 -27.36
N GLU A 728 52.22 -15.18 -26.56
CA GLU A 728 53.48 -15.51 -25.86
C GLU A 728 53.27 -16.53 -24.71
N ASP A 729 52.12 -16.48 -24.04
CA ASP A 729 51.76 -17.35 -22.91
C ASP A 729 51.12 -18.69 -23.36
N ASP A 730 51.11 -19.02 -24.67
CA ASP A 730 50.49 -20.22 -25.25
C ASP A 730 48.97 -20.38 -24.93
N VAL A 731 48.27 -19.30 -24.53
CA VAL A 731 46.81 -19.31 -24.29
C VAL A 731 46.03 -19.48 -25.59
N VAL A 732 46.53 -18.91 -26.70
CA VAL A 732 46.01 -19.11 -28.05
C VAL A 732 46.95 -20.03 -28.82
N GLN A 733 46.43 -21.17 -29.30
CA GLN A 733 47.23 -22.12 -30.08
C GLN A 733 47.48 -21.64 -31.52
N GLU A 734 48.55 -22.13 -32.16
CA GLU A 734 48.88 -21.79 -33.56
C GLU A 734 47.72 -22.04 -34.53
N ASP A 735 46.91 -23.07 -34.29
CA ASP A 735 45.73 -23.41 -35.11
C ASP A 735 44.62 -22.34 -34.98
N ALA A 736 44.32 -21.86 -33.76
CA ALA A 736 43.32 -20.81 -33.53
C ALA A 736 43.79 -19.43 -34.05
N TYR A 737 45.08 -19.15 -33.94
CA TYR A 737 45.69 -17.95 -34.52
C TYR A 737 45.65 -17.98 -36.05
N ALA A 738 45.83 -19.15 -36.68
CA ALA A 738 45.68 -19.31 -38.12
C ALA A 738 44.23 -19.09 -38.57
N ASP A 739 43.24 -19.59 -37.83
CA ASP A 739 41.81 -19.36 -38.10
C ASP A 739 41.42 -17.87 -37.95
N TRP A 740 41.96 -17.18 -36.94
CA TRP A 740 41.78 -15.72 -36.77
C TRP A 740 42.47 -14.89 -37.87
N ARG A 741 43.61 -15.37 -38.38
CA ARG A 741 44.33 -14.75 -39.49
C ARG A 741 43.62 -14.92 -40.83
N ASP A 742 43.10 -16.11 -41.09
CA ASP A 742 42.49 -16.45 -42.38
C ASP A 742 41.07 -15.86 -42.53
N GLY A 743 40.38 -15.55 -41.42
CA GLY A 743 39.03 -14.94 -41.44
C GLY A 743 38.99 -13.40 -41.39
N GLN A 744 40.13 -12.70 -41.57
CA GLN A 744 40.15 -11.22 -41.64
C GLN A 744 39.41 -10.64 -42.86
N ASP A 745 39.08 -11.47 -43.85
CA ASP A 745 38.24 -11.11 -44.99
C ASP A 745 36.78 -10.79 -44.59
N ASP A 746 36.35 -11.20 -43.40
CA ASP A 746 35.03 -10.91 -42.85
C ASP A 746 35.04 -9.70 -41.88
N SER A 747 36.21 -9.16 -41.54
CA SER A 747 36.38 -8.02 -40.60
C SER A 747 36.13 -6.64 -41.25
N THR A 748 35.66 -5.67 -40.45
CA THR A 748 35.41 -4.28 -40.89
C THR A 748 36.70 -3.51 -41.23
N PRO A 749 36.65 -2.40 -41.99
CA PRO A 749 37.85 -1.64 -42.37
C PRO A 749 38.66 -1.06 -41.19
N THR A 750 38.01 -0.83 -40.04
CA THR A 750 38.63 -0.35 -38.79
C THR A 750 39.30 -1.51 -38.04
N GLN A 751 38.64 -2.67 -37.98
CA GLN A 751 39.21 -3.91 -37.43
C GLN A 751 40.45 -4.37 -38.20
N ARG A 752 40.43 -4.30 -39.55
CA ARG A 752 41.61 -4.64 -40.37
C ARG A 752 42.81 -3.72 -40.08
N LYS A 753 42.57 -2.42 -39.86
CA LYS A 753 43.64 -1.48 -39.47
C LYS A 753 44.24 -1.80 -38.09
N LEU A 754 43.48 -2.39 -37.17
CA LEU A 754 44.01 -2.87 -35.89
C LEU A 754 44.88 -4.11 -36.09
N TYR A 755 44.40 -5.07 -36.89
CA TYR A 755 45.15 -6.27 -37.25
C TYR A 755 46.47 -5.94 -37.97
N ASP A 756 46.44 -5.04 -38.95
CA ASP A 756 47.64 -4.57 -39.67
C ASP A 756 48.64 -3.91 -38.70
N SER A 757 48.15 -3.15 -37.71
CA SER A 757 49.02 -2.51 -36.70
C SER A 757 49.65 -3.51 -35.72
N TYR A 758 48.98 -4.62 -35.46
CA TYR A 758 49.56 -5.73 -34.71
C TYR A 758 50.67 -6.39 -35.52
N ILE A 759 50.42 -6.70 -36.80
CA ILE A 759 51.43 -7.28 -37.72
C ILE A 759 52.67 -6.40 -37.80
N GLU A 760 52.50 -5.09 -38.05
CA GLU A 760 53.60 -4.11 -38.12
C GLU A 760 54.43 -4.01 -36.83
N SER A 761 53.84 -4.37 -35.69
CA SER A 761 54.52 -4.36 -34.39
C SER A 761 55.19 -5.70 -34.02
N SER A 762 54.90 -6.76 -34.78
CA SER A 762 55.37 -8.14 -34.57
C SER A 762 56.44 -8.59 -35.59
N GLU A 763 56.60 -7.87 -36.71
CA GLU A 763 57.80 -7.89 -37.58
C GLU A 763 58.93 -7.03 -37.00
#